data_AF-A0A970T181-F1
#
_entry.id   AF-A0A970T181-F1
#
_cell.length_a   1.000
_cell.length_b   1.000
_cell.length_c   1.000
_cell.angle_alpha   90.00
_cell.angle_beta   90.00
_cell.angle_gamma   90.00
#
_symmetry.space_group_name_H-M   'P 1'
#
loop_
_entity.id
_entity.type
_entity.pdbx_description
1 polymer ?
#
loop_
_entity_poly.entity_id
_entity_poly.type
_entity_poly.pdbx_seq_one_letter_code
_entity_poly.pdbx_strand_id
1 'polypeptide(L)'
;MKNRHLLLLLLLIPLFTTATEIRVRYNFQAPKISEQEAYHLISFENTFLSGLHGEPTLPYQSVSLLLPPGEEALEIEVIFENEQELDGSFMLFPRQYSSPISIGSSGEFIKNQQIYSSGDAYPNEAAGMLNTAYLNGHSIAFSSFTPIKYQPATGKVSWYAQVDVIVKTKPATKAGNALANLSDRPEIKQKVAAMVSNPEVLDQYPAVNKKSQLDLLIITPQSFHNGFNSLREYYTNQGITSEIISPAEIISSTPGSDNQEKIRNYIIQRYQLDDVKYVLLGGDIEHVPYRGFYCQVQSSMIYEEYNIPADLYYSGLDGTWNDNGNNKWGEPGEDDLLPDIAVARLPFSNITEQTNMLNKVYKYQAQPVINELDKNLLAGENLYDNPLTWGGDYLDLLIGYQNENGYITDGIPESANIEKIYDRDIGYWGGSQIRQKINSGNTMIHHCGHSNWDYAMRLYNSDITDAKFSQVNGVDHNYCILYSHGCICGAFDKNDCIGENMLKIQNFGVAVGFNSRYGWFNEGQTEGPSQHLHREFVHSLYTLGYDRIGETEQHSKIRTAPWVNAPGQWEEGALRWCFYAHNILGDPAMMIYADNLPAINVNPNEISLEMETGETLTIDLEITNRAGQSISFYLTAEEPAKNGADNGEKENTVSIKNIEWLSFDTDPTTLQPGQTIEMEITVNTTSVSAGNYNANLIVNSSDNFAPQIIIPVSLEVTSADILLGDANCDNELNIQDAVTIVNYIMGDDPQPFCFENADIIADGVIDLFDLIADIQIILEQE
;
A
#
# COMPACT_ATOMS: atom_id res chain seq x y z
N MET A 1 32.67 34.71 -69.40
CA MET A 1 33.11 34.49 -68.00
C MET A 1 32.59 35.60 -67.12
N LYS A 2 31.54 35.35 -66.33
CA LYS A 2 31.11 36.15 -65.17
C LYS A 2 30.06 35.35 -64.39
N ASN A 3 30.35 35.15 -63.11
CA ASN A 3 29.62 34.37 -62.12
C ASN A 3 28.18 34.88 -61.91
N ARG A 4 27.25 33.95 -61.68
CA ARG A 4 26.03 34.20 -60.91
C ARG A 4 25.99 33.19 -59.78
N HIS A 5 26.37 33.64 -58.58
CA HIS A 5 26.11 32.94 -57.33
C HIS A 5 24.61 33.04 -57.03
N LEU A 6 23.94 31.90 -56.90
CA LEU A 6 22.59 31.81 -56.38
C LEU A 6 22.70 31.77 -54.84
N LEU A 7 22.32 32.88 -54.19
CA LEU A 7 22.24 32.99 -52.74
C LEU A 7 20.98 32.22 -52.28
N LEU A 8 21.14 31.13 -51.53
CA LEU A 8 20.03 30.52 -50.80
C LEU A 8 19.77 31.37 -49.54
N LEU A 9 18.62 32.03 -49.49
CA LEU A 9 18.11 32.68 -48.27
C LEU A 9 17.48 31.60 -47.39
N LEU A 10 18.12 31.26 -46.27
CA LEU A 10 17.46 30.52 -45.19
C LEU A 10 16.48 31.46 -44.48
N LEU A 11 15.19 31.21 -44.65
CA LEU A 11 14.12 31.86 -43.87
C LEU A 11 14.11 31.21 -42.47
N LEU A 12 14.67 31.91 -41.48
CA LEU A 12 14.42 31.64 -40.06
C LEU A 12 12.99 32.10 -39.75
N ILE A 13 12.07 31.16 -39.63
CA ILE A 13 10.76 31.39 -39.02
C ILE A 13 10.97 31.28 -37.51
N PRO A 14 10.72 32.34 -36.71
CA PRO A 14 10.71 32.20 -35.26
C PRO A 14 9.51 31.31 -34.89
N LEU A 15 9.79 30.13 -34.33
CA LEU A 15 8.80 29.34 -33.59
C LEU A 15 8.44 30.16 -32.35
N PHE A 16 7.27 30.81 -32.38
CA PHE A 16 6.65 31.32 -31.16
C PHE A 16 6.12 30.11 -30.39
N THR A 17 6.80 29.72 -29.32
CA THR A 17 6.25 28.79 -28.33
C THR A 17 5.19 29.55 -27.54
N THR A 18 3.92 29.29 -27.78
CA THR A 18 2.84 29.81 -26.93
C THR A 18 2.85 29.04 -25.62
N ALA A 19 2.89 29.73 -24.47
CA ALA A 19 2.71 29.08 -23.18
C ALA A 19 1.32 28.44 -23.12
N THR A 20 1.24 27.21 -22.61
CA THR A 20 -0.03 26.53 -22.34
C THR A 20 -0.57 27.03 -21.00
N GLU A 21 -1.89 27.18 -20.86
CA GLU A 21 -2.55 27.57 -19.62
C GLU A 21 -3.42 26.42 -19.09
N ILE A 22 -3.23 26.09 -17.81
CA ILE A 22 -4.10 25.21 -17.03
C ILE A 22 -4.88 26.09 -16.07
N ARG A 23 -6.20 25.90 -15.98
CA ARG A 23 -7.06 26.61 -15.02
C ARG A 23 -7.88 25.60 -14.21
N VAL A 24 -7.82 25.71 -12.88
CA VAL A 24 -8.64 24.92 -11.95
C VAL A 24 -9.35 25.85 -10.96
N ARG A 25 -10.63 25.53 -10.68
CA ARG A 25 -11.46 26.29 -9.74
C ARG A 25 -11.65 25.54 -8.44
N TYR A 26 -11.34 26.20 -7.33
CA TYR A 26 -11.62 25.75 -5.97
C TYR A 26 -12.86 26.47 -5.44
N ASN A 27 -13.75 25.71 -4.79
CA ASN A 27 -14.98 26.26 -4.19
C ASN A 27 -14.98 25.96 -2.70
N PHE A 28 -15.23 26.98 -1.89
CA PHE A 28 -15.26 26.88 -0.44
C PHE A 28 -16.68 27.07 0.08
N GLN A 29 -17.02 26.30 1.11
CA GLN A 29 -18.18 26.58 1.95
C GLN A 29 -17.78 27.51 3.09
N ALA A 30 -18.77 27.99 3.86
CA ALA A 30 -18.49 28.84 5.02
C ALA A 30 -17.50 28.15 5.99
N PRO A 31 -16.49 28.88 6.52
CA PRO A 31 -15.48 28.29 7.36
C PRO A 31 -16.01 27.87 8.72
N LYS A 32 -15.31 26.91 9.36
CA LYS A 32 -15.48 26.58 10.77
C LYS A 32 -14.57 27.48 11.60
N ILE A 33 -15.07 27.93 12.74
CA ILE A 33 -14.34 28.78 13.69
C ILE A 33 -14.29 28.05 15.03
N SER A 34 -13.09 27.90 15.58
CA SER A 34 -12.86 27.38 16.92
C SER A 34 -12.07 28.38 17.76
N GLU A 35 -12.26 28.32 19.08
CA GLU A 35 -11.55 29.18 20.03
C GLU A 35 -10.45 28.41 20.75
N GLN A 36 -9.29 29.05 20.92
CA GLN A 36 -8.18 28.57 21.73
C GLN A 36 -7.76 29.71 22.67
N GLU A 37 -8.14 29.58 23.94
CA GLU A 37 -8.00 30.63 24.96
C GLU A 37 -8.66 31.97 24.55
N ALA A 38 -7.86 32.98 24.20
CA ALA A 38 -8.32 34.30 23.77
C ALA A 38 -8.23 34.51 22.24
N TYR A 39 -7.93 33.45 21.50
CA TYR A 39 -7.66 33.47 20.07
C TYR A 39 -8.64 32.57 19.29
N HIS A 40 -8.69 32.77 17.98
CA HIS A 40 -9.55 32.04 17.06
C HIS A 40 -8.70 31.32 16.02
N LEU A 41 -9.15 30.12 15.64
CA LEU A 41 -8.68 29.37 14.48
C LEU A 41 -9.81 29.28 13.48
N ILE A 42 -9.49 29.48 12.21
CA ILE A 42 -10.44 29.41 11.10
C ILE A 42 -9.97 28.32 10.15
N SER A 43 -10.84 27.35 9.87
CA SER A 43 -10.53 26.22 8.99
C SER A 43 -11.61 25.99 7.94
N PHE A 44 -11.19 25.47 6.78
CA PHE A 44 -12.05 24.88 5.77
C PHE A 44 -11.74 23.39 5.67
N GLU A 45 -12.65 22.63 5.06
CA GLU A 45 -12.34 21.24 4.71
C GLU A 45 -11.15 21.19 3.74
N ASN A 46 -10.26 20.22 3.95
CA ASN A 46 -9.05 20.00 3.14
C ASN A 46 -8.06 21.18 3.12
N THR A 47 -8.00 21.96 4.20
CA THR A 47 -7.01 23.04 4.35
C THR A 47 -6.09 22.80 5.53
N PHE A 48 -4.84 23.26 5.42
CA PHE A 48 -3.85 23.11 6.46
C PHE A 48 -3.63 24.42 7.22
N LEU A 49 -3.70 24.39 8.55
CA LEU A 49 -3.43 25.58 9.38
C LEU A 49 -1.93 25.90 9.46
N SER A 50 -1.55 27.03 8.87
CA SER A 50 -0.16 27.47 8.71
C SER A 50 0.01 28.97 8.93
N GLY A 51 1.23 29.41 9.25
CA GLY A 51 1.58 30.82 9.42
C GLY A 51 3.03 30.97 9.87
N LEU A 52 3.64 32.14 9.68
CA LEU A 52 4.96 32.42 10.24
C LEU A 52 4.87 32.58 11.76
N HIS A 53 5.95 32.25 12.47
CA HIS A 53 6.00 32.31 13.93
C HIS A 53 5.62 33.71 14.46
N GLY A 54 4.70 33.75 15.42
CA GLY A 54 4.12 34.96 15.98
C GLY A 54 3.11 35.68 15.07
N GLU A 55 2.92 35.27 13.82
CA GLU A 55 1.95 35.84 12.87
C GLU A 55 0.61 35.07 12.89
N PRO A 56 -0.49 35.64 12.37
CA PRO A 56 -1.79 34.95 12.30
C PRO A 56 -1.73 33.58 11.61
N THR A 57 -2.29 32.56 12.26
CA THR A 57 -2.49 31.23 11.67
C THR A 57 -3.67 31.28 10.70
N LEU A 58 -3.46 30.81 9.47
CA LEU A 58 -4.42 30.83 8.37
C LEU A 58 -4.59 29.43 7.76
N PRO A 59 -5.78 29.10 7.22
CA PRO A 59 -5.99 27.88 6.46
C PRO A 59 -5.43 28.03 5.04
N TYR A 60 -4.54 27.12 4.64
CA TYR A 60 -3.99 27.04 3.29
C TYR A 60 -4.54 25.82 2.54
N GLN A 61 -5.00 26.03 1.31
CA GLN A 61 -5.33 24.99 0.35
C GLN A 61 -4.08 24.64 -0.46
N SER A 62 -3.75 23.36 -0.59
CA SER A 62 -2.70 22.91 -1.50
C SER A 62 -3.19 22.93 -2.95
N VAL A 63 -2.28 23.26 -3.86
CA VAL A 63 -2.45 23.18 -5.31
C VAL A 63 -1.54 22.07 -5.82
N SER A 64 -2.11 21.12 -6.57
CA SER A 64 -1.38 20.02 -7.20
C SER A 64 -1.97 19.80 -8.58
N LEU A 65 -1.29 20.29 -9.62
CA LEU A 65 -1.78 20.28 -10.99
C LEU A 65 -0.84 19.50 -11.91
N LEU A 66 -1.39 18.52 -12.62
CA LEU A 66 -0.67 17.80 -13.66
C LEU A 66 -0.43 18.71 -14.87
N LEU A 67 0.81 18.76 -15.33
CA LEU A 67 1.24 19.59 -16.46
C LEU A 67 1.26 18.80 -17.77
N PRO A 68 1.30 19.46 -18.95
CA PRO A 68 1.48 18.75 -20.21
C PRO A 68 2.82 17.99 -20.25
N PRO A 69 2.91 16.88 -21.01
CA PRO A 69 4.13 16.08 -21.08
C PRO A 69 5.34 16.92 -21.53
N GLY A 70 6.42 16.89 -20.73
CA GLY A 70 7.66 17.58 -21.04
C GLY A 70 7.67 19.08 -20.74
N GLU A 71 6.67 19.58 -19.99
CA GLU A 71 6.59 20.98 -19.57
C GLU A 71 6.80 21.19 -18.06
N GLU A 72 7.31 22.35 -17.69
CA GLU A 72 7.38 22.86 -16.31
C GLU A 72 6.46 24.07 -16.13
N ALA A 73 6.06 24.31 -14.88
CA ALA A 73 5.32 25.50 -14.50
C ALA A 73 6.22 26.74 -14.59
N LEU A 74 5.72 27.78 -15.24
CA LEU A 74 6.41 29.06 -15.46
C LEU A 74 5.89 30.14 -14.50
N GLU A 75 4.58 30.23 -14.34
CA GLU A 75 3.90 31.29 -13.59
C GLU A 75 2.59 30.74 -13.02
N ILE A 76 2.22 31.23 -11.84
CA ILE A 76 0.92 30.98 -11.22
C ILE A 76 0.19 32.31 -11.00
N GLU A 77 -1.09 32.35 -11.34
CA GLU A 77 -2.01 33.44 -11.04
C GLU A 77 -3.18 32.89 -10.21
N VAL A 78 -3.48 33.53 -9.09
CA VAL A 78 -4.59 33.14 -8.20
C VAL A 78 -5.60 34.28 -8.16
N ILE A 79 -6.81 34.00 -8.64
CA ILE A 79 -7.91 34.96 -8.74
C ILE A 79 -8.95 34.63 -7.68
N PHE A 80 -9.14 35.56 -6.75
CA PHE A 80 -10.08 35.44 -5.65
C PHE A 80 -11.42 36.10 -6.01
N GLU A 81 -12.52 35.35 -5.91
CA GLU A 81 -13.86 35.78 -6.29
C GLU A 81 -14.85 35.57 -5.13
N ASN A 82 -15.95 36.34 -5.15
CA ASN A 82 -17.05 36.23 -4.19
C ASN A 82 -16.61 36.37 -2.72
N GLU A 83 -15.99 37.51 -2.39
CA GLU A 83 -15.57 37.87 -1.02
C GLU A 83 -16.79 37.99 -0.09
N GLN A 84 -16.72 37.34 1.08
CA GLN A 84 -17.72 37.37 2.14
C GLN A 84 -17.05 37.77 3.47
N GLU A 85 -17.57 38.79 4.13
CA GLU A 85 -17.11 39.21 5.46
C GLU A 85 -17.74 38.32 6.54
N LEU A 86 -16.96 37.89 7.53
CA LEU A 86 -17.46 37.18 8.71
C LEU A 86 -18.01 38.18 9.73
N ASP A 87 -19.19 37.89 10.27
CA ASP A 87 -19.80 38.70 11.31
C ASP A 87 -19.01 38.61 12.62
N GLY A 88 -18.40 39.72 13.04
CA GLY A 88 -17.71 39.82 14.34
C GLY A 88 -16.34 40.46 14.27
N SER A 89 -15.55 40.25 15.32
CA SER A 89 -14.15 40.65 15.41
C SER A 89 -13.34 39.48 15.94
N PHE A 90 -12.36 39.06 15.17
CA PHE A 90 -11.56 37.87 15.43
C PHE A 90 -10.12 38.24 15.76
N MET A 91 -9.56 37.56 16.75
CA MET A 91 -8.13 37.59 17.04
C MET A 91 -7.56 36.25 16.64
N LEU A 92 -6.98 36.14 15.44
CA LEU A 92 -6.42 34.87 14.96
C LEU A 92 -5.26 34.42 15.85
N PHE A 93 -5.08 33.11 16.01
CA PHE A 93 -4.03 32.54 16.85
C PHE A 93 -2.63 32.81 16.27
N PRO A 94 -1.68 33.37 17.05
CA PRO A 94 -0.31 33.55 16.58
C PRO A 94 0.37 32.20 16.51
N ARG A 95 0.94 31.84 15.36
CA ARG A 95 1.66 30.57 15.21
C ARG A 95 2.81 30.49 16.23
N GLN A 96 2.93 29.38 16.95
CA GLN A 96 4.03 29.14 17.89
C GLN A 96 5.13 28.26 17.25
N TYR A 97 6.30 28.20 17.87
CA TYR A 97 7.45 27.48 17.32
C TYR A 97 7.19 25.97 17.18
N SER A 98 7.82 25.35 16.19
CA SER A 98 8.07 23.90 16.21
C SER A 98 9.38 23.59 16.90
N SER A 99 9.45 22.49 17.65
CA SER A 99 10.65 22.11 18.41
C SER A 99 11.03 20.65 18.17
N PRO A 100 12.33 20.31 18.22
CA PRO A 100 12.75 18.91 18.23
C PRO A 100 12.19 18.20 19.46
N ILE A 101 11.62 17.01 19.27
CA ILE A 101 10.96 16.25 20.34
C ILE A 101 11.87 16.10 21.54
N SER A 102 13.14 15.72 21.37
CA SER A 102 14.08 15.48 22.47
C SER A 102 14.75 16.73 23.09
N ILE A 103 14.54 17.93 22.54
CA ILE A 103 15.13 19.18 23.09
C ILE A 103 14.10 19.93 23.96
N GLY A 104 12.80 19.81 23.66
CA GLY A 104 11.76 20.62 24.30
C GLY A 104 11.71 22.07 23.78
N SER A 105 10.86 22.91 24.37
CA SER A 105 10.55 24.27 23.88
C SER A 105 11.59 25.35 24.16
N SER A 106 11.48 26.45 23.41
CA SER A 106 12.07 27.76 23.72
C SER A 106 11.42 28.51 24.90
N GLY A 107 10.16 28.21 25.22
CA GLY A 107 9.42 28.70 26.38
C GLY A 107 8.75 30.09 26.23
N GLU A 108 8.74 30.70 25.04
CA GLU A 108 8.14 32.03 24.83
C GLU A 108 6.88 31.97 23.97
N PHE A 109 5.74 32.42 24.50
CA PHE A 109 4.56 32.69 23.69
C PHE A 109 4.83 33.93 22.84
N ILE A 110 4.93 33.74 21.53
CA ILE A 110 5.27 34.80 20.59
C ILE A 110 4.02 35.36 19.94
N LYS A 111 3.99 36.68 19.81
CA LYS A 111 2.99 37.43 19.05
C LYS A 111 3.67 38.61 18.39
N ASN A 112 3.67 38.62 17.07
CA ASN A 112 4.26 39.70 16.28
C ASN A 112 3.37 40.95 16.40
N GLN A 113 3.69 41.80 17.36
CA GLN A 113 2.90 43.01 17.65
C GLN A 113 2.82 43.97 16.47
N GLN A 114 3.80 43.96 15.56
CA GLN A 114 3.77 44.80 14.36
C GLN A 114 2.67 44.34 13.40
N ILE A 115 2.56 43.03 13.15
CA ILE A 115 1.48 42.47 12.31
C ILE A 115 0.13 42.62 12.99
N TYR A 116 0.02 42.26 14.28
CA TYR A 116 -1.26 42.33 14.99
C TYR A 116 -1.80 43.75 15.22
N SER A 117 -0.94 44.76 15.14
CA SER A 117 -1.34 46.18 15.21
C SER A 117 -1.53 46.82 13.83
N SER A 118 -1.34 46.07 12.74
CA SER A 118 -1.46 46.60 11.37
C SER A 118 -2.92 46.65 10.91
N GLY A 119 -3.28 47.74 10.22
CA GLY A 119 -4.56 47.88 9.53
C GLY A 119 -4.55 47.34 8.09
N ASP A 120 -3.39 46.89 7.60
CA ASP A 120 -3.23 46.33 6.27
C ASP A 120 -3.87 44.93 6.19
N ALA A 121 -4.20 44.52 4.96
CA ALA A 121 -4.68 43.15 4.73
C ALA A 121 -3.54 42.15 4.89
N TYR A 122 -3.80 41.05 5.60
CA TYR A 122 -2.91 39.93 5.83
C TYR A 122 -3.52 38.64 5.27
N PRO A 123 -2.73 37.75 4.64
CA PRO A 123 -1.31 37.92 4.35
C PRO A 123 -1.10 38.89 3.18
N ASN A 124 0.11 39.45 3.06
CA ASN A 124 0.45 40.33 1.93
C ASN A 124 0.45 39.55 0.60
N GLU A 125 0.89 38.29 0.64
CA GLU A 125 0.84 37.35 -0.47
C GLU A 125 -0.02 36.15 -0.06
N ALA A 126 -1.14 35.95 -0.75
CA ALA A 126 -2.09 34.90 -0.44
C ALA A 126 -1.75 33.55 -1.11
N ALA A 127 -0.78 33.52 -2.01
CA ALA A 127 -0.31 32.33 -2.71
C ALA A 127 1.13 31.98 -2.31
N GLY A 128 1.45 30.69 -2.27
CA GLY A 128 2.76 30.16 -1.95
C GLY A 128 3.66 29.99 -3.16
N MET A 129 4.90 29.56 -2.90
CA MET A 129 5.90 29.35 -3.94
C MET A 129 5.43 28.28 -4.94
N LEU A 130 5.60 28.58 -6.23
CA LEU A 130 5.37 27.62 -7.32
C LEU A 130 6.63 26.76 -7.52
N ASN A 131 6.46 25.44 -7.53
CA ASN A 131 7.51 24.49 -7.88
C ASN A 131 6.98 23.43 -8.85
N THR A 132 7.86 22.88 -9.70
CA THR A 132 7.53 21.67 -10.49
C THR A 132 8.30 20.48 -9.93
N ALA A 133 7.57 19.42 -9.60
CA ALA A 133 8.10 18.12 -9.20
C ALA A 133 7.70 17.04 -10.22
N TYR A 134 8.26 15.85 -10.07
CA TYR A 134 8.11 14.76 -11.03
C TYR A 134 7.73 13.48 -10.29
N LEU A 135 6.66 12.80 -10.70
CA LEU A 135 6.24 11.53 -10.11
C LEU A 135 6.11 10.49 -11.21
N ASN A 136 7.03 9.51 -11.23
CA ASN A 136 7.09 8.47 -12.25
C ASN A 136 7.04 9.10 -13.66
N GLY A 137 7.79 10.19 -13.87
CA GLY A 137 7.86 10.95 -15.12
C GLY A 137 6.73 11.95 -15.41
N HIS A 138 5.72 12.05 -14.53
CA HIS A 138 4.64 13.03 -14.65
C HIS A 138 5.02 14.34 -13.97
N SER A 139 4.89 15.46 -14.68
CA SER A 139 5.26 16.79 -14.19
C SER A 139 4.10 17.38 -13.41
N ILE A 140 4.30 17.71 -12.14
CA ILE A 140 3.25 18.21 -11.24
C ILE A 140 3.68 19.57 -10.69
N ALA A 141 2.83 20.58 -10.88
CA ALA A 141 2.99 21.88 -10.24
C ALA A 141 2.42 21.85 -8.82
N PHE A 142 3.26 22.23 -7.85
CA PHE A 142 2.86 22.49 -6.48
C PHE A 142 2.85 23.97 -6.16
N SER A 143 1.85 24.39 -5.42
CA SER A 143 1.76 25.67 -4.74
C SER A 143 0.73 25.53 -3.61
N SER A 144 0.38 26.63 -2.97
CA SER A 144 -0.74 26.70 -2.03
C SER A 144 -1.33 28.10 -2.05
N PHE A 145 -2.52 28.28 -1.48
CA PHE A 145 -3.08 29.60 -1.25
C PHE A 145 -3.98 29.60 -0.02
N THR A 146 -4.22 30.78 0.57
CA THR A 146 -5.26 30.93 1.61
C THR A 146 -6.49 31.63 1.05
N PRO A 147 -7.71 31.12 1.28
CA PRO A 147 -8.94 31.81 0.91
C PRO A 147 -9.33 32.90 1.93
N ILE A 148 -8.48 33.21 2.92
CA ILE A 148 -8.75 34.19 3.97
C ILE A 148 -8.01 35.51 3.70
N LYS A 149 -8.70 36.60 4.02
CA LYS A 149 -8.15 37.94 4.13
C LYS A 149 -8.47 38.50 5.51
N TYR A 150 -7.44 38.87 6.26
CA TYR A 150 -7.55 39.31 7.65
C TYR A 150 -7.02 40.74 7.81
N GLN A 151 -7.67 41.57 8.64
CA GLN A 151 -7.20 42.91 9.03
C GLN A 151 -6.91 42.93 10.52
N PRO A 152 -5.65 42.69 10.95
CA PRO A 152 -5.34 42.38 12.34
C PRO A 152 -5.75 43.43 13.37
N ALA A 153 -5.54 44.72 13.09
CA ALA A 153 -5.85 45.80 14.03
C ALA A 153 -7.36 45.94 14.33
N THR A 154 -8.22 45.52 13.40
CA THR A 154 -9.68 45.64 13.53
C THR A 154 -10.36 44.32 13.84
N GLY A 155 -9.65 43.20 13.67
CA GLY A 155 -10.19 41.85 13.79
C GLY A 155 -11.13 41.44 12.65
N LYS A 156 -11.24 42.22 11.58
CA LYS A 156 -12.10 41.89 10.43
C LYS A 156 -11.51 40.74 9.62
N VAL A 157 -12.33 39.74 9.34
CA VAL A 157 -11.97 38.60 8.49
C VAL A 157 -12.96 38.52 7.34
N SER A 158 -12.44 38.40 6.12
CA SER A 158 -13.20 38.01 4.93
C SER A 158 -12.67 36.70 4.39
N TRP A 159 -13.51 35.97 3.65
CA TRP A 159 -13.12 34.78 2.91
C TRP A 159 -13.66 34.79 1.49
N TYR A 160 -13.03 34.05 0.58
CA TYR A 160 -13.43 33.96 -0.82
C TYR A 160 -14.08 32.61 -1.09
N ALA A 161 -15.33 32.61 -1.56
CA ALA A 161 -16.05 31.37 -1.84
C ALA A 161 -15.57 30.66 -3.11
N GLN A 162 -14.88 31.38 -3.99
CA GLN A 162 -14.36 30.85 -5.25
C GLN A 162 -12.95 31.36 -5.49
N VAL A 163 -12.05 30.45 -5.86
CA VAL A 163 -10.66 30.77 -6.20
C VAL A 163 -10.28 30.05 -7.49
N ASP A 164 -9.91 30.81 -8.52
CA ASP A 164 -9.35 30.26 -9.75
C ASP A 164 -7.83 30.27 -9.68
N VAL A 165 -7.21 29.11 -9.88
CA VAL A 165 -5.76 28.96 -10.02
C VAL A 165 -5.43 28.73 -11.48
N ILE A 166 -4.56 29.56 -12.02
CA ILE A 166 -4.10 29.49 -13.41
C ILE A 166 -2.59 29.25 -13.39
N VAL A 167 -2.13 28.18 -14.03
CA VAL A 167 -0.71 27.88 -14.19
C VAL A 167 -0.36 27.96 -15.66
N LYS A 168 0.62 28.81 -15.98
CA LYS A 168 1.24 28.86 -17.31
C LYS A 168 2.42 27.93 -17.35
N THR A 169 2.57 27.17 -18.42
CA THR A 169 3.62 26.17 -18.58
C THR A 169 4.48 26.42 -19.83
N LYS A 170 5.66 25.82 -19.85
CA LYS A 170 6.55 25.82 -21.01
C LYS A 170 7.34 24.51 -21.10
N PRO A 171 7.75 24.08 -22.30
CA PRO A 171 8.70 22.98 -22.46
C PRO A 171 10.00 23.24 -21.68
N ALA A 172 10.50 22.20 -20.99
CA ALA A 172 11.73 22.27 -20.21
C ALA A 172 12.56 20.98 -20.38
N THR A 173 13.89 21.12 -20.36
CA THR A 173 14.80 19.96 -20.52
C THR A 173 14.64 18.94 -19.40
N LYS A 174 14.48 19.40 -18.15
CA LYS A 174 14.29 18.52 -16.98
C LYS A 174 13.00 17.71 -17.13
N ALA A 175 11.89 18.36 -17.50
CA ALA A 175 10.63 17.69 -17.79
C ALA A 175 10.71 16.73 -18.97
N GLY A 176 11.39 17.10 -20.05
CA GLY A 176 11.63 16.19 -21.18
C GLY A 176 12.40 14.94 -20.79
N ASN A 177 13.38 15.06 -19.89
CA ASN A 177 14.13 13.91 -19.37
C ASN A 177 13.28 13.04 -18.44
N ALA A 178 12.44 13.65 -17.60
CA ALA A 178 11.54 12.94 -16.68
C ALA A 178 10.59 11.98 -17.43
N LEU A 179 10.22 12.26 -18.68
CA LEU A 179 9.38 11.36 -19.48
C LEU A 179 9.98 9.95 -19.67
N ALA A 180 11.30 9.76 -19.50
CA ALA A 180 11.91 8.43 -19.49
C ALA A 180 11.42 7.55 -18.31
N ASN A 181 10.98 8.19 -17.23
CA ASN A 181 10.49 7.58 -16.01
C ASN A 181 8.98 7.24 -16.05
N LEU A 182 8.28 7.52 -17.17
CA LEU A 182 6.90 7.05 -17.34
C LEU A 182 6.82 5.52 -17.20
N SER A 183 5.69 5.05 -16.69
CA SER A 183 5.37 3.63 -16.54
C SER A 183 3.92 3.36 -16.97
N ASP A 184 3.69 2.18 -17.54
CA ASP A 184 2.37 1.71 -17.96
C ASP A 184 1.63 0.93 -16.85
N ARG A 185 2.23 0.77 -15.67
CA ARG A 185 1.59 0.18 -14.49
C ARG A 185 0.30 0.92 -14.11
N PRO A 186 -0.86 0.23 -14.02
CA PRO A 186 -2.12 0.87 -13.65
C PRO A 186 -2.07 1.61 -12.31
N GLU A 187 -1.34 1.06 -11.34
CA GLU A 187 -1.18 1.63 -10.01
C GLU A 187 -0.50 3.01 -10.03
N ILE A 188 0.40 3.27 -10.99
CA ILE A 188 1.05 4.58 -11.12
C ILE A 188 0.07 5.63 -11.63
N LYS A 189 -0.76 5.29 -12.63
CA LYS A 189 -1.79 6.20 -13.15
C LYS A 189 -2.82 6.54 -12.08
N GLN A 190 -3.24 5.56 -11.28
CA GLN A 190 -4.14 5.77 -10.14
C GLN A 190 -3.51 6.69 -9.10
N LYS A 191 -2.25 6.45 -8.73
CA LYS A 191 -1.48 7.28 -7.79
C LYS A 191 -1.37 8.74 -8.26
N VAL A 192 -1.04 8.97 -9.53
CA VAL A 192 -0.97 10.34 -10.09
C VAL A 192 -2.36 10.98 -10.12
N ALA A 193 -3.39 10.26 -10.58
CA ALA A 193 -4.76 10.78 -10.64
C ALA A 193 -5.30 11.18 -9.26
N ALA A 194 -4.98 10.41 -8.21
CA ALA A 194 -5.37 10.70 -6.83
C ALA A 194 -4.67 11.94 -6.24
N MET A 195 -3.52 12.34 -6.81
CA MET A 195 -2.72 13.45 -6.32
C MET A 195 -3.13 14.81 -6.91
N VAL A 196 -3.67 14.83 -8.13
CA VAL A 196 -3.86 16.05 -8.92
C VAL A 196 -5.32 16.46 -9.03
N SER A 197 -5.59 17.76 -9.13
CA SER A 197 -6.95 18.30 -9.27
C SER A 197 -7.49 18.26 -10.72
N ASN A 198 -6.68 17.86 -11.69
CA ASN A 198 -6.98 17.83 -13.13
C ASN A 198 -6.51 16.50 -13.79
N PRO A 199 -7.01 15.34 -13.33
CA PRO A 199 -6.52 14.03 -13.78
C PRO A 199 -6.73 13.76 -15.27
N GLU A 200 -7.62 14.49 -15.95
CA GLU A 200 -7.85 14.38 -17.40
C GLU A 200 -6.60 14.71 -18.25
N VAL A 201 -5.60 15.40 -17.69
CA VAL A 201 -4.33 15.65 -18.39
C VAL A 201 -3.52 14.37 -18.59
N LEU A 202 -3.78 13.30 -17.83
CA LEU A 202 -3.14 11.99 -18.02
C LEU A 202 -3.31 11.44 -19.43
N ASP A 203 -4.43 11.72 -20.10
CA ASP A 203 -4.71 11.26 -21.46
C ASP A 203 -3.73 11.84 -22.52
N GLN A 204 -2.99 12.90 -22.16
CA GLN A 204 -1.99 13.51 -23.02
C GLN A 204 -0.63 12.81 -22.93
N TYR A 205 -0.36 12.07 -21.85
CA TYR A 205 0.90 11.38 -21.64
C TYR A 205 1.01 10.15 -22.56
N PRO A 206 2.18 9.92 -23.19
CA PRO A 206 2.36 8.79 -24.08
C PRO A 206 2.39 7.47 -23.30
N ALA A 207 1.80 6.42 -23.88
CA ALA A 207 2.01 5.06 -23.41
C ALA A 207 3.48 4.63 -23.61
N VAL A 208 4.00 3.79 -22.72
CA VAL A 208 5.42 3.41 -22.69
C VAL A 208 5.62 1.90 -22.58
N ASN A 209 6.22 1.32 -23.62
CA ASN A 209 6.51 -0.12 -23.60
C ASN A 209 7.88 -0.39 -22.95
N LYS A 210 7.87 -0.83 -21.69
CA LYS A 210 9.07 -1.27 -20.95
C LYS A 210 9.51 -2.67 -21.42
N LYS A 211 10.80 -2.99 -21.34
CA LYS A 211 11.33 -4.25 -21.90
C LYS A 211 10.93 -5.48 -21.10
N SER A 212 10.85 -5.33 -19.78
CA SER A 212 10.47 -6.36 -18.83
C SER A 212 9.83 -5.70 -17.61
N GLN A 213 9.30 -6.50 -16.70
CA GLN A 213 8.85 -6.07 -15.38
C GLN A 213 9.66 -6.82 -14.32
N LEU A 214 10.33 -6.05 -13.47
CA LEU A 214 11.01 -6.49 -12.26
C LEU A 214 10.32 -5.76 -11.10
N ASP A 215 9.88 -6.48 -10.07
CA ASP A 215 9.22 -5.83 -8.94
C ASP A 215 10.24 -5.42 -7.86
N LEU A 216 11.11 -6.34 -7.44
CA LEU A 216 12.04 -6.14 -6.32
C LEU A 216 13.52 -6.27 -6.74
N LEU A 217 14.28 -5.19 -6.59
CA LEU A 217 15.74 -5.20 -6.71
C LEU A 217 16.39 -5.25 -5.33
N ILE A 218 17.12 -6.33 -5.04
CA ILE A 218 17.88 -6.51 -3.79
C ILE A 218 19.34 -6.14 -4.03
N ILE A 219 19.81 -5.09 -3.36
CA ILE A 219 21.19 -4.62 -3.44
C ILE A 219 21.92 -5.06 -2.17
N THR A 220 22.80 -6.06 -2.26
CA THR A 220 23.49 -6.66 -1.11
C THR A 220 24.82 -7.29 -1.51
N PRO A 221 25.87 -7.27 -0.66
CA PRO A 221 27.15 -7.89 -0.99
C PRO A 221 27.03 -9.37 -1.35
N GLN A 222 27.90 -9.84 -2.25
CA GLN A 222 27.90 -11.22 -2.77
C GLN A 222 27.87 -12.29 -1.67
N SER A 223 28.55 -12.05 -0.55
CA SER A 223 28.60 -12.97 0.59
C SER A 223 27.24 -13.25 1.25
N PHE A 224 26.26 -12.37 1.05
CA PHE A 224 24.93 -12.43 1.65
C PHE A 224 23.85 -12.92 0.68
N HIS A 225 24.17 -13.14 -0.61
CA HIS A 225 23.19 -13.51 -1.63
C HIS A 225 22.37 -14.74 -1.25
N ASN A 226 23.04 -15.80 -0.77
CA ASN A 226 22.39 -17.07 -0.43
C ASN A 226 21.34 -16.93 0.68
N GLY A 227 21.47 -15.94 1.58
CA GLY A 227 20.49 -15.70 2.64
C GLY A 227 19.12 -15.33 2.12
N PHE A 228 19.03 -14.72 0.93
CA PHE A 228 17.78 -14.24 0.33
C PHE A 228 17.02 -15.30 -0.46
N ASN A 229 17.57 -16.51 -0.65
CA ASN A 229 16.96 -17.53 -1.52
C ASN A 229 15.52 -17.86 -1.09
N SER A 230 15.29 -18.15 0.19
CA SER A 230 13.95 -18.50 0.70
C SER A 230 12.95 -17.35 0.59
N LEU A 231 13.40 -16.11 0.86
CA LEU A 231 12.54 -14.93 0.75
C LEU A 231 12.16 -14.66 -0.72
N ARG A 232 13.09 -14.85 -1.65
CA ARG A 232 12.82 -14.71 -3.09
C ARG A 232 11.90 -15.79 -3.63
N GLU A 233 12.05 -17.02 -3.15
CA GLU A 233 11.12 -18.11 -3.49
C GLU A 233 9.71 -17.80 -2.98
N TYR A 234 9.59 -17.32 -1.73
CA TYR A 234 8.32 -16.83 -1.19
C TYR A 234 7.72 -15.74 -2.08
N TYR A 235 8.47 -14.69 -2.41
CA TYR A 235 8.00 -13.61 -3.28
C TYR A 235 7.65 -14.06 -4.69
N THR A 236 8.41 -14.99 -5.26
CA THR A 236 8.09 -15.57 -6.57
C THR A 236 6.73 -16.28 -6.55
N ASN A 237 6.42 -17.00 -5.45
CA ASN A 237 5.11 -17.64 -5.26
C ASN A 237 3.97 -16.63 -5.03
N GLN A 238 4.30 -15.39 -4.65
CA GLN A 238 3.37 -14.26 -4.54
C GLN A 238 3.31 -13.41 -5.82
N GLY A 239 3.95 -13.85 -6.91
CA GLY A 239 4.00 -13.12 -8.18
C GLY A 239 4.96 -11.92 -8.20
N ILE A 240 5.78 -11.74 -7.16
CA ILE A 240 6.78 -10.66 -7.07
C ILE A 240 8.09 -11.16 -7.68
N THR A 241 8.45 -10.59 -8.83
CA THR A 241 9.72 -10.89 -9.50
C THR A 241 10.87 -10.18 -8.78
N SER A 242 11.99 -10.88 -8.57
CA SER A 242 13.12 -10.32 -7.82
C SER A 242 14.48 -10.63 -8.43
N GLU A 243 15.41 -9.68 -8.28
CA GLU A 243 16.82 -9.79 -8.68
C GLU A 243 17.74 -9.42 -7.51
N ILE A 244 18.90 -10.06 -7.42
CA ILE A 244 19.94 -9.69 -6.45
C ILE A 244 21.18 -9.21 -7.22
N ILE A 245 21.75 -8.09 -6.80
CA ILE A 245 23.02 -7.59 -7.32
C ILE A 245 23.91 -7.05 -6.19
N SER A 246 25.22 -7.14 -6.36
CA SER A 246 26.17 -6.60 -5.39
C SER A 246 26.51 -5.12 -5.62
N PRO A 247 26.69 -4.31 -4.56
CA PRO A 247 27.18 -2.93 -4.69
C PRO A 247 28.50 -2.85 -5.46
N ALA A 248 29.40 -3.82 -5.29
CA ALA A 248 30.68 -3.87 -5.99
C ALA A 248 30.50 -4.00 -7.51
N GLU A 249 29.57 -4.86 -7.97
CA GLU A 249 29.24 -4.99 -9.38
C GLU A 249 28.64 -3.69 -9.94
N ILE A 250 27.70 -3.07 -9.22
CA ILE A 250 27.12 -1.79 -9.62
C ILE A 250 28.19 -0.71 -9.75
N ILE A 251 29.04 -0.55 -8.73
CA ILE A 251 30.09 0.48 -8.70
C ILE A 251 31.10 0.32 -9.84
N SER A 252 31.34 -0.93 -10.26
CA SER A 252 32.26 -1.26 -11.35
C SER A 252 31.68 -1.02 -12.75
N SER A 253 30.36 -1.12 -12.90
CA SER A 253 29.66 -1.11 -14.20
C SER A 253 28.90 0.19 -14.48
N THR A 254 28.57 0.95 -13.45
CA THR A 254 27.72 2.15 -13.55
C THR A 254 28.54 3.44 -13.37
N PRO A 255 28.40 4.43 -14.27
CA PRO A 255 28.99 5.75 -14.10
C PRO A 255 28.31 6.57 -12.99
N GLY A 256 29.08 7.44 -12.34
CA GLY A 256 28.62 8.36 -11.29
C GLY A 256 29.81 9.01 -10.59
N SER A 257 29.61 10.14 -9.94
CA SER A 257 30.67 10.89 -9.25
C SER A 257 31.20 10.17 -8.01
N ASP A 258 30.33 9.43 -7.32
CA ASP A 258 30.64 8.63 -6.13
C ASP A 258 29.82 7.33 -6.08
N ASN A 259 30.01 6.51 -5.04
CA ASN A 259 29.37 5.20 -4.95
C ASN A 259 27.84 5.31 -4.83
N GLN A 260 27.34 6.28 -4.06
CA GLN A 260 25.92 6.53 -3.91
C GLN A 260 25.26 6.90 -5.23
N GLU A 261 25.86 7.82 -6.00
CA GLU A 261 25.32 8.22 -7.30
C GLU A 261 25.37 7.05 -8.29
N LYS A 262 26.41 6.22 -8.27
CA LYS A 262 26.48 5.01 -9.11
C LYS A 262 25.35 4.02 -8.77
N ILE A 263 25.06 3.82 -7.49
CA ILE A 263 23.95 2.96 -7.06
C ILE A 263 22.62 3.55 -7.52
N ARG A 264 22.38 4.85 -7.30
CA ARG A 264 21.16 5.52 -7.76
C ARG A 264 21.01 5.47 -9.29
N ASN A 265 22.07 5.72 -10.05
CA ASN A 265 22.06 5.64 -11.50
C ASN A 265 21.79 4.23 -12.03
N TYR A 266 22.18 3.19 -11.28
CA TYR A 266 21.81 1.82 -11.62
C TYR A 266 20.32 1.58 -11.37
N ILE A 267 19.79 2.05 -10.24
CA ILE A 267 18.35 1.98 -9.93
C ILE A 267 17.53 2.72 -11.01
N ILE A 268 17.94 3.93 -11.42
CA ILE A 268 17.32 4.68 -12.52
C ILE A 268 17.30 3.85 -13.80
N GLN A 269 18.42 3.21 -14.17
CA GLN A 269 18.46 2.35 -15.36
C GLN A 269 17.51 1.16 -15.26
N ARG A 270 17.46 0.48 -14.10
CA ARG A 270 16.56 -0.66 -13.87
C ARG A 270 15.09 -0.22 -13.87
N TYR A 271 14.77 0.94 -13.29
CA TYR A 271 13.43 1.51 -13.38
C TYR A 271 13.04 1.84 -14.84
N GLN A 272 13.94 2.48 -15.59
CA GLN A 272 13.65 2.89 -16.97
C GLN A 272 13.54 1.71 -17.95
N LEU A 273 14.24 0.60 -17.70
CA LEU A 273 14.26 -0.58 -18.57
C LEU A 273 13.28 -1.68 -18.15
N ASP A 274 13.16 -1.90 -16.84
CA ASP A 274 12.53 -3.07 -16.22
C ASP A 274 11.45 -2.69 -15.21
N ASP A 275 11.16 -1.40 -15.03
CA ASP A 275 10.01 -0.91 -14.26
C ASP A 275 10.00 -1.38 -12.79
N VAL A 276 11.18 -1.31 -12.16
CA VAL A 276 11.43 -1.64 -10.74
C VAL A 276 10.46 -0.91 -9.81
N LYS A 277 9.81 -1.64 -8.91
CA LYS A 277 8.86 -1.08 -7.94
C LYS A 277 9.48 -0.87 -6.55
N TYR A 278 10.31 -1.82 -6.12
CA TYR A 278 10.92 -1.85 -4.80
C TYR A 278 12.43 -2.00 -4.89
N VAL A 279 13.16 -1.32 -4.00
CA VAL A 279 14.59 -1.57 -3.77
C VAL A 279 14.83 -1.88 -2.30
N LEU A 280 15.34 -3.08 -2.06
CA LEU A 280 15.82 -3.50 -0.74
C LEU A 280 17.32 -3.27 -0.64
N LEU A 281 17.73 -2.39 0.26
CA LEU A 281 19.13 -2.18 0.64
C LEU A 281 19.49 -3.25 1.69
N GLY A 282 20.08 -4.35 1.24
CA GLY A 282 20.49 -5.46 2.09
C GLY A 282 21.88 -5.23 2.67
N GLY A 283 21.91 -4.75 3.90
CA GLY A 283 23.12 -4.51 4.68
C GLY A 283 23.13 -3.13 5.32
N ASP A 284 23.92 -3.00 6.38
CA ASP A 284 24.20 -1.74 7.04
C ASP A 284 25.13 -0.83 6.19
N ILE A 285 25.47 0.35 6.68
CA ILE A 285 26.13 1.44 5.91
C ILE A 285 27.51 1.05 5.36
N GLU A 286 28.20 0.08 5.96
CA GLU A 286 29.46 -0.45 5.45
C GLU A 286 29.29 -1.30 4.19
N HIS A 287 28.08 -1.82 3.95
CA HIS A 287 27.74 -2.64 2.80
C HIS A 287 27.05 -1.82 1.70
N VAL A 288 26.08 -0.98 2.08
CA VAL A 288 25.32 -0.15 1.14
C VAL A 288 25.24 1.28 1.69
N PRO A 289 25.95 2.26 1.10
CA PRO A 289 26.01 3.61 1.65
C PRO A 289 24.66 4.33 1.53
N TYR A 290 24.37 5.23 2.45
CA TYR A 290 23.30 6.22 2.32
C TYR A 290 23.81 7.52 1.69
N ARG A 291 22.90 8.43 1.33
CA ARG A 291 23.23 9.82 1.02
C ARG A 291 22.83 10.74 2.17
N GLY A 292 23.75 11.60 2.59
CA GLY A 292 23.49 12.65 3.56
C GLY A 292 22.82 13.85 2.89
N PHE A 293 21.71 14.31 3.45
CA PHE A 293 21.06 15.54 3.00
C PHE A 293 21.37 16.74 3.88
N TYR A 294 21.40 17.90 3.24
CA TYR A 294 21.45 19.20 3.88
C TYR A 294 20.04 19.66 4.21
N CYS A 295 19.83 20.12 5.44
CA CYS A 295 18.62 20.82 5.81
C CYS A 295 18.92 21.84 6.89
N GLN A 296 18.29 23.00 6.79
CA GLN A 296 18.28 24.02 7.82
C GLN A 296 16.84 24.25 8.27
N VAL A 297 16.64 24.40 9.57
CA VAL A 297 15.35 24.74 10.19
C VAL A 297 15.58 25.97 11.04
N GLN A 298 14.85 27.04 10.75
CA GLN A 298 14.80 28.21 11.61
C GLN A 298 13.62 28.04 12.57
N SER A 299 13.90 27.73 13.84
CA SER A 299 12.91 27.71 14.93
C SER A 299 13.27 28.84 15.92
N SER A 300 13.23 28.59 17.22
CA SER A 300 13.81 29.43 18.26
C SER A 300 15.32 29.67 18.11
N MET A 301 16.00 28.76 17.41
CA MET A 301 17.36 28.90 16.91
C MET A 301 17.49 28.23 15.55
N ILE A 302 18.62 28.43 14.89
CA ILE A 302 18.94 27.73 13.64
C ILE A 302 19.44 26.32 13.98
N TYR A 303 18.76 25.32 13.45
CA TYR A 303 19.23 23.94 13.40
C TYR A 303 19.70 23.65 11.98
N GLU A 304 20.94 23.22 11.84
CA GLU A 304 21.54 22.95 10.54
C GLU A 304 22.24 21.58 10.58
N GLU A 305 21.96 20.75 9.59
CA GLU A 305 22.61 19.46 9.38
C GLU A 305 23.00 19.34 7.91
N TYR A 306 24.19 18.79 7.67
CA TYR A 306 24.76 18.60 6.33
C TYR A 306 24.72 17.14 5.90
N ASN A 307 24.42 16.23 6.83
CA ASN A 307 24.45 14.80 6.63
C ASN A 307 23.30 14.12 7.38
N ILE A 308 22.04 14.47 7.04
CA ILE A 308 20.87 13.68 7.45
C ILE A 308 20.89 12.37 6.66
N PRO A 309 21.08 11.20 7.29
CA PRO A 309 21.07 9.92 6.57
C PRO A 309 19.67 9.64 6.02
N ALA A 310 19.58 9.50 4.70
CA ALA A 310 18.32 9.29 4.00
C ALA A 310 18.50 8.28 2.86
N ASP A 311 17.72 7.20 2.92
CA ASP A 311 17.58 6.27 1.80
C ASP A 311 16.57 6.79 0.75
N LEU A 312 15.86 7.89 1.05
CA LEU A 312 15.03 8.66 0.11
C LEU A 312 15.78 9.00 -1.19
N TYR A 313 17.10 9.21 -1.13
CA TYR A 313 17.94 9.45 -2.29
C TYR A 313 17.85 8.35 -3.36
N TYR A 314 17.62 7.11 -2.95
CA TYR A 314 17.46 5.98 -3.86
C TYR A 314 16.02 5.80 -4.36
N SER A 315 15.06 6.48 -3.74
CA SER A 315 13.64 6.43 -4.11
C SER A 315 13.21 7.53 -5.09
N GLY A 316 13.78 8.73 -4.98
CA GLY A 316 13.56 9.81 -5.94
C GLY A 316 14.55 9.69 -7.10
N LEU A 317 14.05 9.52 -8.32
CA LEU A 317 14.84 9.18 -9.50
C LEU A 317 15.10 10.38 -10.42
N ASP A 318 14.61 11.57 -10.06
CA ASP A 318 14.73 12.78 -10.85
C ASP A 318 15.85 13.72 -10.39
N GLY A 319 16.38 14.50 -11.34
CA GLY A 319 17.45 15.48 -11.07
C GLY A 319 18.74 14.87 -10.48
N THR A 320 19.61 15.74 -9.97
CA THR A 320 20.91 15.34 -9.41
C THR A 320 20.98 15.38 -7.89
N TRP A 321 19.98 16.01 -7.24
CA TRP A 321 19.97 16.39 -5.82
C TRP A 321 21.08 17.36 -5.40
N ASN A 322 21.92 17.84 -6.32
CA ASN A 322 23.06 18.72 -6.08
C ASN A 322 23.32 19.57 -7.33
N ASP A 323 22.27 20.22 -7.84
CA ASP A 323 22.25 20.86 -9.16
C ASP A 323 23.30 21.98 -9.27
N ASN A 324 23.64 22.64 -8.15
CA ASN A 324 24.68 23.67 -8.08
C ASN A 324 26.11 23.13 -7.80
N GLY A 325 26.26 21.84 -7.49
CA GLY A 325 27.56 21.18 -7.26
C GLY A 325 28.30 21.59 -5.97
N ASN A 326 27.61 22.15 -4.97
CA ASN A 326 28.23 22.62 -3.72
C ASN A 326 28.37 21.52 -2.64
N ASN A 327 27.88 20.30 -2.90
CA ASN A 327 27.86 19.15 -1.96
C ASN A 327 26.92 19.35 -0.77
N LYS A 328 25.82 20.08 -0.95
CA LYS A 328 24.67 20.13 -0.04
C LYS A 328 23.49 19.46 -0.73
N TRP A 329 23.39 18.16 -0.56
CA TRP A 329 22.38 17.40 -1.27
C TRP A 329 20.97 17.69 -0.73
N GLY A 330 19.99 17.86 -1.61
CA GLY A 330 18.58 18.07 -1.25
C GLY A 330 18.27 19.49 -0.75
N GLU A 331 19.03 20.49 -1.20
CA GLU A 331 18.67 21.90 -0.99
C GLU A 331 17.29 22.22 -1.61
N PRO A 332 16.55 23.20 -1.05
CA PRO A 332 15.28 23.64 -1.65
C PRO A 332 15.45 23.99 -3.13
N GLY A 333 14.66 23.36 -3.99
CA GLY A 333 14.70 23.53 -5.46
C GLY A 333 15.59 22.52 -6.19
N GLU A 334 16.41 21.76 -5.45
CA GLU A 334 17.18 20.62 -5.96
C GLU A 334 16.61 19.27 -5.47
N ASP A 335 15.70 19.32 -4.51
CA ASP A 335 15.04 18.18 -3.87
C ASP A 335 14.05 17.47 -4.80
N ASP A 336 13.99 16.15 -4.66
CA ASP A 336 12.98 15.30 -5.30
C ASP A 336 12.11 14.66 -4.20
N LEU A 337 11.00 15.34 -3.92
CA LEU A 337 10.08 15.01 -2.83
C LEU A 337 8.98 14.04 -3.26
N LEU A 338 9.01 13.53 -4.49
CA LEU A 338 8.02 12.59 -5.02
C LEU A 338 8.71 11.26 -5.36
N PRO A 339 8.99 10.42 -4.34
CA PRO A 339 9.70 9.17 -4.58
C PRO A 339 8.97 8.30 -5.62
N ASP A 340 9.67 7.90 -6.68
CA ASP A 340 9.14 7.09 -7.78
C ASP A 340 8.93 5.63 -7.38
N ILE A 341 9.83 5.12 -6.52
CA ILE A 341 9.89 3.72 -6.08
C ILE A 341 9.91 3.62 -4.54
N ALA A 342 9.54 2.46 -4.01
CA ALA A 342 9.60 2.19 -2.58
C ALA A 342 11.00 1.65 -2.19
N VAL A 343 11.59 2.21 -1.12
CA VAL A 343 12.92 1.83 -0.63
C VAL A 343 12.87 1.55 0.87
N ALA A 344 13.50 0.47 1.32
CA ALA A 344 13.79 0.22 2.72
C ALA A 344 15.11 -0.54 2.90
N ARG A 345 15.63 -0.56 4.12
CA ARG A 345 16.94 -1.13 4.46
C ARG A 345 16.83 -2.26 5.49
N LEU A 346 17.48 -3.39 5.24
CA LEU A 346 17.76 -4.39 6.28
C LEU A 346 19.21 -4.20 6.78
N PRO A 347 19.44 -3.53 7.92
CA PRO A 347 20.78 -3.08 8.35
C PRO A 347 21.55 -4.17 9.10
N PHE A 348 21.87 -5.27 8.41
CA PHE A 348 22.72 -6.33 8.96
C PHE A 348 24.19 -6.08 8.62
N SER A 349 25.08 -6.38 9.56
CA SER A 349 26.54 -6.34 9.35
C SER A 349 27.14 -7.73 9.13
N ASN A 350 26.44 -8.80 9.53
CA ASN A 350 26.91 -10.18 9.46
C ASN A 350 25.78 -11.20 9.18
N ILE A 351 26.17 -12.45 8.92
CA ILE A 351 25.25 -13.53 8.49
C ILE A 351 24.21 -13.86 9.57
N THR A 352 24.57 -13.77 10.86
CA THR A 352 23.64 -14.05 11.95
C THR A 352 22.51 -13.02 11.98
N GLU A 353 22.86 -11.74 11.90
CA GLU A 353 21.87 -10.65 11.83
C GLU A 353 21.01 -10.74 10.57
N GLN A 354 21.62 -11.01 9.41
CA GLN A 354 20.87 -11.25 8.17
C GLN A 354 19.85 -12.37 8.36
N THR A 355 20.29 -13.50 8.92
CA THR A 355 19.44 -14.66 9.13
C THR A 355 18.28 -14.32 10.07
N ASN A 356 18.54 -13.61 11.17
CA ASN A 356 17.49 -13.18 12.10
C ASN A 356 16.46 -12.29 11.42
N MET A 357 16.91 -11.25 10.70
CA MET A 357 16.03 -10.32 10.01
C MET A 357 15.18 -11.01 8.93
N LEU A 358 15.80 -11.80 8.05
CA LEU A 358 15.08 -12.50 6.98
C LEU A 358 14.12 -13.56 7.50
N ASN A 359 14.48 -14.27 8.58
CA ASN A 359 13.57 -15.20 9.23
C ASN A 359 12.33 -14.50 9.78
N LYS A 360 12.49 -13.31 10.39
CA LYS A 360 11.36 -12.51 10.88
C LYS A 360 10.47 -12.03 9.73
N VAL A 361 11.06 -11.47 8.67
CA VAL A 361 10.33 -11.03 7.46
C VAL A 361 9.54 -12.16 6.83
N TYR A 362 10.17 -13.34 6.67
CA TYR A 362 9.51 -14.51 6.11
C TYR A 362 8.38 -15.01 7.03
N LYS A 363 8.65 -15.23 8.32
CA LYS A 363 7.66 -15.77 9.25
C LYS A 363 6.48 -14.84 9.47
N TYR A 364 6.72 -13.53 9.60
CA TYR A 364 5.65 -12.55 9.73
C TYR A 364 4.66 -12.68 8.56
N GLN A 365 5.16 -12.82 7.34
CA GLN A 365 4.31 -12.88 6.14
C GLN A 365 3.76 -14.28 5.81
N ALA A 366 4.53 -15.34 6.03
CA ALA A 366 4.14 -16.70 5.64
C ALA A 366 3.47 -17.49 6.78
N GLN A 367 3.69 -17.09 8.03
CA GLN A 367 3.27 -17.80 9.24
C GLN A 367 2.85 -16.82 10.36
N PRO A 368 1.94 -15.86 10.09
CA PRO A 368 1.52 -14.88 11.09
C PRO A 368 0.76 -15.54 12.25
N VAL A 369 0.80 -14.91 13.43
CA VAL A 369 -0.14 -15.22 14.51
C VAL A 369 -1.46 -14.49 14.21
N ILE A 370 -2.39 -15.19 13.57
CA ILE A 370 -3.59 -14.63 12.92
C ILE A 370 -4.45 -13.75 13.86
N ASN A 371 -4.60 -14.15 15.12
CA ASN A 371 -5.47 -13.43 16.07
C ASN A 371 -4.83 -12.16 16.68
N GLU A 372 -3.71 -11.69 16.11
CA GLU A 372 -2.97 -10.53 16.58
C GLU A 372 -2.69 -9.50 15.49
N LEU A 373 -3.18 -9.74 14.27
CA LEU A 373 -2.91 -8.93 13.09
C LEU A 373 -3.49 -7.51 13.21
N ASP A 374 -4.53 -7.32 14.01
CA ASP A 374 -5.23 -6.05 14.25
C ASP A 374 -4.83 -5.33 15.55
N LYS A 375 -3.89 -5.91 16.32
CA LYS A 375 -3.51 -5.39 17.63
C LYS A 375 -2.56 -4.21 17.52
N ASN A 376 -3.05 -3.05 17.91
CA ASN A 376 -2.34 -1.78 17.91
C ASN A 376 -2.00 -1.34 19.34
N LEU A 377 -0.76 -0.93 19.57
CA LEU A 377 -0.30 -0.31 20.81
C LEU A 377 0.14 1.13 20.56
N LEU A 378 -0.53 2.09 21.20
CA LEU A 378 -0.18 3.51 21.14
C LEU A 378 0.50 3.93 22.45
N ALA A 379 1.76 4.35 22.36
CA ALA A 379 2.61 4.73 23.49
C ALA A 379 3.01 6.21 23.42
N GLY A 380 2.41 7.01 24.31
CA GLY A 380 2.56 8.46 24.35
C GLY A 380 3.27 8.91 25.63
N GLU A 381 4.37 9.65 25.49
CA GLU A 381 5.08 10.29 26.61
C GLU A 381 4.64 11.75 26.79
N ASN A 382 4.92 12.33 27.96
CA ASN A 382 4.97 13.78 28.11
C ASN A 382 6.07 14.33 27.19
N LEU A 383 5.72 15.22 26.26
CA LEU A 383 6.70 15.87 25.39
C LEU A 383 7.14 17.20 25.98
N TYR A 384 6.22 17.92 26.61
CA TYR A 384 6.51 19.23 27.17
C TYR A 384 5.44 19.73 28.15
N ASP A 385 5.84 20.55 29.13
CA ASP A 385 4.96 21.01 30.21
C ASP A 385 4.31 22.39 29.97
N ASN A 386 4.87 23.27 29.12
CA ASN A 386 4.35 24.65 28.98
C ASN A 386 4.66 25.36 27.64
N PRO A 387 3.79 25.28 26.61
CA PRO A 387 2.43 24.75 26.72
C PRO A 387 2.44 23.23 26.83
N LEU A 388 1.55 22.72 27.68
CA LEU A 388 1.43 21.30 27.94
C LEU A 388 1.17 20.54 26.63
N THR A 389 2.00 19.54 26.35
CA THR A 389 1.96 18.79 25.09
C THR A 389 2.18 17.31 25.36
N TRP A 390 1.17 16.49 25.10
CA TRP A 390 1.25 15.04 25.29
C TRP A 390 1.42 14.32 23.96
N GLY A 391 2.34 13.35 23.90
CA GLY A 391 2.43 12.46 22.74
C GLY A 391 1.16 11.61 22.56
N GLY A 392 0.40 11.37 23.64
CA GLY A 392 -0.92 10.74 23.56
C GLY A 392 -1.94 11.54 22.75
N ASP A 393 -1.93 12.88 22.84
CA ASP A 393 -2.85 13.74 22.05
C ASP A 393 -2.56 13.62 20.55
N TYR A 394 -1.29 13.47 20.19
CA TYR A 394 -0.85 13.23 18.82
C TYR A 394 -1.28 11.85 18.31
N LEU A 395 -1.04 10.80 19.09
CA LEU A 395 -1.37 9.43 18.69
C LEU A 395 -2.89 9.19 18.61
N ASP A 396 -3.70 9.94 19.37
CA ASP A 396 -5.16 9.88 19.27
C ASP A 396 -5.66 10.26 17.86
N LEU A 397 -4.95 11.13 17.12
CA LEU A 397 -5.29 11.49 15.73
C LEU A 397 -4.95 10.43 14.69
N LEU A 398 -4.41 9.26 15.09
CA LEU A 398 -4.21 8.14 14.19
C LEU A 398 -5.46 7.25 14.09
N ILE A 399 -6.49 7.49 14.90
CA ILE A 399 -7.65 6.60 15.04
C ILE A 399 -8.86 7.19 14.31
N GLY A 400 -9.42 6.45 13.36
CA GLY A 400 -10.64 6.81 12.62
C GLY A 400 -10.50 8.10 11.81
N TYR A 401 -11.66 8.69 11.49
CA TYR A 401 -11.75 9.94 10.75
C TYR A 401 -11.41 11.14 11.64
N GLN A 402 -10.40 11.90 11.25
CA GLN A 402 -9.86 13.06 11.95
C GLN A 402 -9.83 14.28 11.02
N ASN A 403 -10.18 15.45 11.52
CA ASN A 403 -10.17 16.74 10.80
C ASN A 403 -9.60 17.88 11.68
N GLU A 404 -8.91 17.52 12.74
CA GLU A 404 -8.22 18.40 13.65
C GLU A 404 -7.15 19.16 12.87
N ASN A 405 -7.04 20.46 13.16
CA ASN A 405 -6.15 21.38 12.46
C ASN A 405 -6.48 21.57 10.96
N GLY A 406 -7.71 21.22 10.54
CA GLY A 406 -8.23 21.38 9.18
C GLY A 406 -7.80 20.29 8.19
N TYR A 407 -6.91 19.41 8.62
CA TYR A 407 -6.32 18.37 7.79
C TYR A 407 -7.04 17.04 8.02
N ILE A 408 -7.55 16.45 6.93
CA ILE A 408 -8.35 15.23 7.00
C ILE A 408 -7.46 14.00 6.79
N THR A 409 -7.55 13.06 7.73
CA THR A 409 -7.06 11.69 7.56
C THR A 409 -8.06 10.72 8.15
N ASP A 410 -8.16 9.54 7.57
CA ASP A 410 -8.93 8.42 8.12
C ASP A 410 -7.96 7.26 8.39
N GLY A 411 -7.79 6.89 9.66
CA GLY A 411 -6.68 6.05 10.11
C GLY A 411 -7.10 4.68 10.63
N ILE A 412 -6.50 4.24 11.74
CA ILE A 412 -6.79 2.96 12.41
C ILE A 412 -8.30 2.91 12.72
N PRO A 413 -9.06 1.90 12.26
CA PRO A 413 -10.48 1.80 12.54
C PRO A 413 -10.79 1.88 14.04
N GLU A 414 -11.83 2.62 14.43
CA GLU A 414 -12.25 2.71 15.84
C GLU A 414 -12.64 1.34 16.44
N SER A 415 -13.01 0.39 15.59
CA SER A 415 -13.32 -0.99 15.96
C SER A 415 -12.10 -1.90 16.15
N ALA A 416 -10.90 -1.44 15.76
CA ALA A 416 -9.67 -2.23 15.88
C ALA A 416 -9.28 -2.46 17.34
N ASN A 417 -8.46 -3.47 17.60
CA ASN A 417 -7.95 -3.73 18.93
C ASN A 417 -6.83 -2.74 19.32
N ILE A 418 -7.20 -1.67 20.04
CA ILE A 418 -6.29 -0.58 20.39
C ILE A 418 -6.00 -0.59 21.90
N GLU A 419 -4.75 -0.85 22.27
CA GLU A 419 -4.21 -0.60 23.59
C GLU A 419 -3.48 0.75 23.67
N LYS A 420 -3.75 1.53 24.72
CA LYS A 420 -3.07 2.82 24.95
C LYS A 420 -2.22 2.78 26.22
N ILE A 421 -1.05 3.41 26.18
CA ILE A 421 -0.20 3.67 27.34
C ILE A 421 0.33 5.11 27.28
N TYR A 422 -0.42 6.03 27.89
CA TYR A 422 -0.13 7.47 27.81
C TYR A 422 0.23 8.04 29.17
N ASP A 423 1.28 8.88 29.22
CA ASP A 423 1.62 9.59 30.45
C ASP A 423 0.47 10.46 30.98
N ARG A 424 -0.30 11.07 30.07
CA ARG A 424 -1.50 11.87 30.38
C ARG A 424 -2.52 11.11 31.22
N ASP A 425 -2.68 9.80 30.98
CA ASP A 425 -3.79 9.02 31.50
C ASP A 425 -3.41 8.21 32.75
N ILE A 426 -2.16 7.70 32.80
CA ILE A 426 -1.70 6.82 33.90
C ILE A 426 -0.52 7.39 34.69
N GLY A 427 -0.08 8.62 34.37
CA GLY A 427 1.19 9.14 34.86
C GLY A 427 2.37 8.41 34.22
N TYR A 428 3.52 8.40 34.88
CA TYR A 428 4.73 7.80 34.32
C TYR A 428 4.61 6.27 34.12
N TRP A 429 4.84 5.79 32.89
CA TRP A 429 5.06 4.37 32.58
C TRP A 429 6.55 4.02 32.40
N GLY A 430 7.02 2.87 32.90
CA GLY A 430 8.42 2.44 32.75
C GLY A 430 8.65 1.50 31.57
N GLY A 431 9.92 1.30 31.21
CA GLY A 431 10.33 0.33 30.17
C GLY A 431 9.84 -1.11 30.42
N SER A 432 9.63 -1.51 31.68
CA SER A 432 9.03 -2.83 31.99
C SER A 432 7.57 -2.95 31.57
N GLN A 433 6.78 -1.87 31.67
CA GLN A 433 5.35 -1.87 31.34
C GLN A 433 5.16 -1.99 29.83
N ILE A 434 5.90 -1.22 29.04
CA ILE A 434 5.81 -1.33 27.57
C ILE A 434 6.32 -2.69 27.08
N ARG A 435 7.41 -3.24 27.64
CA ARG A 435 7.85 -4.61 27.31
C ARG A 435 6.81 -5.66 27.64
N GLN A 436 6.03 -5.49 28.71
CA GLN A 436 4.98 -6.45 29.05
C GLN A 436 3.85 -6.41 28.01
N LYS A 437 3.43 -5.23 27.55
CA LYS A 437 2.45 -5.07 26.47
C LYS A 437 2.95 -5.59 25.13
N ILE A 438 4.23 -5.41 24.84
CA ILE A 438 4.87 -5.98 23.65
C ILE A 438 4.84 -7.52 23.72
N ASN A 439 5.27 -8.09 24.85
CA ASN A 439 5.24 -9.54 25.07
C ASN A 439 3.82 -10.12 25.26
N SER A 440 2.75 -9.32 25.12
CA SER A 440 1.37 -9.81 25.07
C SER A 440 0.76 -9.77 23.66
N GLY A 441 1.58 -9.52 22.64
CA GLY A 441 1.21 -9.67 21.22
C GLY A 441 0.65 -8.43 20.54
N ASN A 442 1.13 -7.24 20.90
CA ASN A 442 0.81 -6.03 20.14
C ASN A 442 1.71 -5.94 18.88
N THR A 443 1.09 -6.03 17.70
CA THR A 443 1.80 -6.19 16.41
C THR A 443 2.21 -4.84 15.80
N MET A 444 1.32 -3.84 15.79
CA MET A 444 1.64 -2.48 15.36
C MET A 444 1.85 -1.57 16.56
N ILE A 445 3.03 -0.97 16.68
CA ILE A 445 3.39 -0.10 17.80
C ILE A 445 3.63 1.33 17.30
N HIS A 446 2.82 2.25 17.80
CA HIS A 446 2.90 3.67 17.49
C HIS A 446 3.47 4.42 18.70
N HIS A 447 4.56 5.15 18.52
CA HIS A 447 5.25 5.85 19.60
C HIS A 447 5.41 7.35 19.33
N CYS A 448 5.04 8.15 20.33
CA CYS A 448 5.33 9.58 20.38
C CYS A 448 5.96 9.92 21.72
N GLY A 449 7.26 10.19 21.71
CA GLY A 449 8.04 10.43 22.93
C GLY A 449 9.49 10.80 22.65
N HIS A 450 10.17 11.25 23.70
CA HIS A 450 11.60 11.56 23.63
C HIS A 450 12.40 10.32 23.23
N SER A 451 13.41 10.50 22.39
CA SER A 451 14.27 9.41 21.93
C SER A 451 15.71 9.86 21.69
N ASN A 452 16.61 8.89 21.69
CA ASN A 452 18.02 9.03 21.35
C ASN A 452 18.44 7.86 20.44
N TRP A 453 19.67 7.87 19.91
CA TRP A 453 20.17 6.78 19.08
C TRP A 453 20.22 5.43 19.81
N ASP A 454 20.32 5.41 21.14
CA ASP A 454 20.35 4.21 21.98
C ASP A 454 19.11 4.06 22.87
N TYR A 455 18.08 4.88 22.65
CA TYR A 455 16.92 5.00 23.54
C TYR A 455 15.62 5.33 22.79
N ALA A 456 14.56 4.55 23.00
CA ALA A 456 13.21 4.85 22.52
C ALA A 456 12.18 4.13 23.39
N MET A 457 10.98 4.71 23.56
CA MET A 457 9.90 4.10 24.36
C MET A 457 10.36 3.69 25.77
N ARG A 458 11.24 4.46 26.42
CA ARG A 458 11.81 4.12 27.74
C ARG A 458 12.60 2.81 27.79
N LEU A 459 13.10 2.36 26.65
CA LEU A 459 14.00 1.22 26.50
C LEU A 459 15.36 1.72 26.01
N TYR A 460 16.43 1.13 26.55
CA TYR A 460 17.78 1.34 26.05
C TYR A 460 18.23 0.14 25.21
N ASN A 461 19.31 0.27 24.43
CA ASN A 461 19.93 -0.87 23.73
C ASN A 461 20.15 -2.09 24.64
N SER A 462 20.53 -1.88 25.92
CA SER A 462 20.69 -2.95 26.91
C SER A 462 19.39 -3.70 27.30
N ASP A 463 18.23 -3.17 26.92
CA ASP A 463 16.94 -3.83 27.06
C ASP A 463 16.57 -4.69 25.85
N ILE A 464 17.20 -4.48 24.71
CA ILE A 464 16.87 -5.18 23.45
C ILE A 464 17.63 -6.51 23.41
N THR A 465 17.04 -7.54 24.04
CA THR A 465 17.62 -8.89 24.08
C THR A 465 16.53 -9.94 23.90
N ASP A 466 16.86 -11.07 23.28
CA ASP A 466 15.91 -12.19 23.05
C ASP A 466 15.25 -12.66 24.35
N ALA A 467 15.97 -12.63 25.49
CA ALA A 467 15.42 -13.00 26.78
C ALA A 467 14.31 -12.04 27.26
N LYS A 468 14.46 -10.74 27.03
CA LYS A 468 13.49 -9.71 27.44
C LYS A 468 12.28 -9.63 26.50
N PHE A 469 12.42 -10.09 25.26
CA PHE A 469 11.36 -10.17 24.25
C PHE A 469 11.01 -11.61 23.87
N SER A 470 11.14 -12.55 24.82
CA SER A 470 11.07 -13.99 24.56
C SER A 470 9.74 -14.49 24.00
N GLN A 471 8.66 -13.73 24.19
CA GLN A 471 7.32 -14.09 23.74
C GLN A 471 7.03 -13.60 22.31
N VAL A 472 7.78 -12.62 21.80
CA VAL A 472 7.63 -12.05 20.45
C VAL A 472 8.54 -12.78 19.47
N ASN A 473 8.21 -14.04 19.19
CA ASN A 473 9.08 -15.00 18.50
C ASN A 473 8.46 -15.55 17.20
N GLY A 474 7.33 -15.01 16.76
CA GLY A 474 6.58 -15.46 15.58
C GLY A 474 5.86 -16.78 15.76
N VAL A 475 5.72 -17.27 17.00
CA VAL A 475 4.98 -18.50 17.35
C VAL A 475 4.02 -18.23 18.50
N ASP A 476 4.54 -17.74 19.63
CA ASP A 476 3.70 -17.37 20.79
C ASP A 476 2.97 -16.05 20.51
N HIS A 477 3.71 -15.04 20.04
CA HIS A 477 3.18 -13.78 19.53
C HIS A 477 3.88 -13.34 18.25
N ASN A 478 3.16 -12.57 17.44
CA ASN A 478 3.67 -12.07 16.16
C ASN A 478 4.84 -11.09 16.34
N TYR A 479 5.72 -10.98 15.33
CA TYR A 479 6.75 -9.93 15.34
C TYR A 479 6.12 -8.53 15.21
N CYS A 480 6.79 -7.53 15.77
CA CYS A 480 6.25 -6.17 15.84
C CYS A 480 6.76 -5.28 14.69
N ILE A 481 5.92 -4.38 14.22
CA ILE A 481 6.30 -3.22 13.41
C ILE A 481 6.17 -1.98 14.29
N LEU A 482 7.17 -1.10 14.26
CA LEU A 482 7.21 0.09 15.12
C LEU A 482 7.32 1.38 14.30
N TYR A 483 6.50 2.37 14.60
CA TYR A 483 6.57 3.70 13.99
C TYR A 483 6.72 4.75 15.10
N SER A 484 7.74 5.59 15.02
CA SER A 484 8.08 6.55 16.07
C SER A 484 8.29 7.96 15.54
N HIS A 485 7.74 8.95 16.24
CA HIS A 485 8.13 10.34 16.04
C HIS A 485 9.48 10.69 16.66
N GLY A 486 9.97 9.87 17.60
CA GLY A 486 11.12 10.19 18.44
C GLY A 486 12.39 10.56 17.65
N CYS A 487 13.20 11.45 18.23
CA CYS A 487 14.47 11.85 17.64
C CYS A 487 15.48 10.70 17.56
N ILE A 488 16.24 10.65 16.47
CA ILE A 488 17.50 9.90 16.26
C ILE A 488 17.45 8.39 16.58
N CYS A 489 16.29 7.81 16.90
CA CYS A 489 16.15 6.39 17.22
C CYS A 489 16.41 5.46 16.03
N GLY A 490 16.40 6.01 14.81
CA GLY A 490 16.78 5.34 13.57
C GLY A 490 18.08 5.89 12.98
N ALA A 491 19.01 6.42 13.80
CA ALA A 491 20.31 6.91 13.35
C ALA A 491 21.24 5.74 12.94
N PHE A 492 20.88 5.04 11.86
CA PHE A 492 21.59 3.88 11.31
C PHE A 492 22.99 4.21 10.79
N ASP A 493 23.40 5.49 10.79
CA ASP A 493 24.78 5.91 10.56
C ASP A 493 25.67 5.82 11.82
N LYS A 494 25.08 5.58 12.99
CA LYS A 494 25.77 5.35 14.27
C LYS A 494 26.03 3.85 14.46
N ASN A 495 26.94 3.52 15.38
CA ASN A 495 27.27 2.14 15.71
C ASN A 495 26.12 1.48 16.47
N ASP A 496 25.25 0.78 15.73
CA ASP A 496 24.06 0.05 16.18
C ASP A 496 23.08 0.93 16.96
N CYS A 497 22.28 1.75 16.26
CA CYS A 497 21.18 2.47 16.88
C CYS A 497 20.10 1.51 17.42
N ILE A 498 19.19 2.02 18.26
CA ILE A 498 18.17 1.20 18.90
C ILE A 498 17.24 0.58 17.86
N GLY A 499 16.88 1.30 16.80
CA GLY A 499 16.10 0.76 15.68
C GLY A 499 16.75 -0.46 15.05
N GLU A 500 18.07 -0.45 14.84
CA GLU A 500 18.79 -1.62 14.34
C GLU A 500 18.84 -2.76 15.37
N ASN A 501 19.08 -2.45 16.65
CA ASN A 501 19.09 -3.47 17.71
C ASN A 501 17.76 -4.22 17.79
N MET A 502 16.63 -3.54 17.58
CA MET A 502 15.30 -4.17 17.53
C MET A 502 15.17 -5.20 16.41
N LEU A 503 15.87 -4.99 15.30
CA LEU A 503 15.88 -5.90 14.14
C LEU A 503 16.94 -6.99 14.26
N LYS A 504 18.10 -6.71 14.88
CA LYS A 504 19.27 -7.62 14.95
C LYS A 504 19.03 -8.89 15.79
N ILE A 505 18.21 -8.82 16.83
CA ILE A 505 17.89 -9.98 17.69
C ILE A 505 16.89 -10.95 17.00
N GLN A 506 16.78 -12.19 17.47
CA GLN A 506 15.90 -13.21 16.87
C GLN A 506 14.42 -12.92 17.09
N ASN A 507 14.11 -12.24 18.19
CA ASN A 507 12.75 -11.88 18.59
C ASN A 507 12.42 -10.41 18.24
N PHE A 508 11.27 -9.93 18.69
CA PHE A 508 10.84 -8.53 18.68
C PHE A 508 10.49 -7.94 17.29
N GLY A 509 11.23 -6.93 16.82
CA GLY A 509 10.81 -6.09 15.69
C GLY A 509 11.15 -6.73 14.34
N VAL A 510 10.20 -6.72 13.39
CA VAL A 510 10.43 -7.10 11.98
C VAL A 510 10.70 -5.90 11.09
N ALA A 511 10.15 -4.72 11.44
CA ALA A 511 10.45 -3.46 10.77
C ALA A 511 10.28 -2.27 11.73
N VAL A 512 11.00 -1.18 11.47
CA VAL A 512 10.83 0.11 12.18
C VAL A 512 10.82 1.29 11.20
N GLY A 513 9.92 2.25 11.41
CA GLY A 513 9.91 3.55 10.75
C GLY A 513 10.31 4.64 11.73
N PHE A 514 11.59 5.01 11.73
CA PHE A 514 12.22 5.89 12.74
C PHE A 514 13.01 7.03 12.09
N ASN A 515 13.20 8.12 12.84
CA ASN A 515 14.02 9.25 12.39
C ASN A 515 15.53 9.01 12.61
N SER A 516 16.34 9.22 11.58
CA SER A 516 17.80 9.22 11.63
C SER A 516 18.39 10.48 12.28
N ARG A 517 17.60 11.55 12.31
CA ARG A 517 17.87 12.84 12.99
C ARG A 517 16.67 13.27 13.82
N TYR A 518 16.58 14.54 14.20
CA TYR A 518 15.48 15.01 15.04
C TYR A 518 14.12 14.75 14.40
N GLY A 519 13.20 14.20 15.20
CA GLY A 519 11.78 14.30 14.94
C GLY A 519 11.25 15.60 15.54
N TRP A 520 10.25 16.19 14.91
CA TRP A 520 9.75 17.52 15.23
C TRP A 520 8.27 17.48 15.55
N PHE A 521 7.89 18.23 16.58
CA PHE A 521 6.51 18.41 17.04
C PHE A 521 6.22 19.91 17.22
N ASN A 522 4.95 20.23 17.41
CA ASN A 522 4.53 21.58 17.78
C ASN A 522 3.93 21.60 19.17
N GLU A 523 4.26 22.66 19.89
CA GLU A 523 3.87 22.78 21.27
C GLU A 523 2.42 23.29 21.39
N GLY A 524 1.65 22.71 22.31
CA GLY A 524 0.28 23.14 22.61
C GLY A 524 -0.74 22.88 21.50
N GLN A 525 -0.41 22.04 20.51
CA GLN A 525 -1.31 21.58 19.46
C GLN A 525 -1.02 20.11 19.12
N THR A 526 -1.84 19.52 18.25
CA THR A 526 -1.81 18.09 17.91
C THR A 526 -1.35 17.80 16.48
N GLU A 527 -0.86 18.80 15.75
CA GLU A 527 -0.29 18.64 14.40
C GLU A 527 1.17 19.08 14.39
N GLY A 528 2.02 18.44 13.58
CA GLY A 528 3.46 18.71 13.53
C GLY A 528 4.17 17.90 12.44
N PRO A 529 5.44 18.19 12.12
CA PRO A 529 6.14 17.54 11.02
C PRO A 529 6.19 16.01 11.09
N SER A 530 6.55 15.43 12.25
CA SER A 530 6.58 13.97 12.43
C SER A 530 5.18 13.36 12.51
N GLN A 531 4.22 14.12 13.04
CA GLN A 531 2.82 13.71 13.12
C GLN A 531 2.18 13.58 11.75
N HIS A 532 2.40 14.58 10.90
CA HIS A 532 1.82 14.64 9.56
C HIS A 532 2.21 13.42 8.73
N LEU A 533 3.51 13.07 8.73
CA LEU A 533 3.99 11.84 8.08
C LEU A 533 3.34 10.58 8.67
N HIS A 534 3.19 10.50 10.00
CA HIS A 534 2.59 9.34 10.66
C HIS A 534 1.09 9.22 10.35
N ARG A 535 0.35 10.33 10.34
CA ARG A 535 -1.07 10.37 9.94
C ARG A 535 -1.23 9.91 8.50
N GLU A 536 -0.38 10.37 7.59
CA GLU A 536 -0.40 9.95 6.19
C GLU A 536 0.04 8.48 6.01
N PHE A 537 0.99 7.97 6.80
CA PHE A 537 1.36 6.56 6.80
C PHE A 537 0.18 5.68 7.20
N VAL A 538 -0.47 6.01 8.33
CA VAL A 538 -1.64 5.27 8.83
C VAL A 538 -2.82 5.39 7.86
N HIS A 539 -3.06 6.57 7.28
CA HIS A 539 -4.10 6.76 6.27
C HIS A 539 -3.84 5.94 5.00
N SER A 540 -2.58 5.89 4.55
CA SER A 540 -2.18 5.11 3.38
C SER A 540 -2.41 3.61 3.60
N LEU A 541 -2.13 3.11 4.80
CA LEU A 541 -2.35 1.70 5.17
C LEU A 541 -3.84 1.37 5.34
N TYR A 542 -4.54 2.11 6.20
CA TYR A 542 -5.88 1.75 6.66
C TYR A 542 -7.02 2.30 5.80
N THR A 543 -6.77 3.29 4.94
CA THR A 543 -7.84 3.85 4.08
C THR A 543 -7.56 3.66 2.60
N LEU A 544 -6.31 3.86 2.17
CA LEU A 544 -5.95 3.77 0.75
C LEU A 544 -5.50 2.36 0.33
N GLY A 545 -5.26 1.47 1.29
CA GLY A 545 -4.95 0.06 1.02
C GLY A 545 -3.52 -0.21 0.55
N TYR A 546 -2.58 0.72 0.77
CA TYR A 546 -1.16 0.46 0.55
C TYR A 546 -0.63 -0.45 1.65
N ASP A 547 -0.62 -1.75 1.39
CA ASP A 547 -0.33 -2.81 2.36
C ASP A 547 1.14 -3.23 2.44
N ARG A 548 2.03 -2.69 1.59
CA ARG A 548 3.47 -2.95 1.67
C ARG A 548 4.17 -1.80 2.38
N ILE A 549 4.95 -2.08 3.41
CA ILE A 549 5.53 -1.03 4.27
C ILE A 549 6.33 0.02 3.50
N GLY A 550 7.03 -0.38 2.44
CA GLY A 550 7.75 0.54 1.57
C GLY A 550 6.82 1.46 0.78
N GLU A 551 5.70 0.95 0.27
CA GLU A 551 4.68 1.75 -0.43
C GLU A 551 3.90 2.64 0.52
N THR A 552 3.54 2.13 1.70
CA THR A 552 2.87 2.91 2.73
C THR A 552 3.68 4.16 3.09
N GLU A 553 5.00 4.01 3.29
CA GLU A 553 5.88 5.16 3.54
C GLU A 553 6.13 6.00 2.30
N GLN A 554 6.28 5.40 1.12
CA GLN A 554 6.41 6.16 -0.13
C GLN A 554 5.19 7.06 -0.33
N HIS A 555 3.99 6.53 -0.11
CA HIS A 555 2.75 7.26 -0.27
C HIS A 555 2.57 8.33 0.81
N SER A 556 2.98 8.05 2.06
CA SER A 556 2.97 9.05 3.14
C SER A 556 3.79 10.30 2.76
N LYS A 557 4.96 10.08 2.16
CA LYS A 557 5.85 11.12 1.63
C LYS A 557 5.22 11.86 0.43
N ILE A 558 4.68 11.14 -0.56
CA ILE A 558 4.05 11.76 -1.74
C ILE A 558 2.92 12.71 -1.33
N ARG A 559 2.05 12.27 -0.41
CA ARG A 559 0.92 13.07 0.10
C ARG A 559 1.35 14.29 0.91
N THR A 560 2.50 14.19 1.56
CA THR A 560 3.11 15.25 2.36
C THR A 560 3.83 16.29 1.49
N ALA A 561 4.33 15.91 0.30
CA ALA A 561 5.17 16.75 -0.55
C ALA A 561 4.62 18.16 -0.87
N PRO A 562 3.30 18.36 -1.14
CA PRO A 562 2.74 19.69 -1.38
C PRO A 562 2.89 20.65 -0.19
N TRP A 563 3.05 20.13 1.03
CA TRP A 563 3.15 20.91 2.26
C TRP A 563 4.59 21.26 2.65
N VAL A 564 5.59 20.57 2.09
CA VAL A 564 7.03 20.73 2.42
C VAL A 564 7.57 22.13 2.09
N ASN A 565 6.92 22.86 1.18
CA ASN A 565 7.30 24.21 0.79
C ASN A 565 6.15 25.23 0.99
N ALA A 566 5.09 24.86 1.70
CA ALA A 566 3.96 25.76 1.92
C ALA A 566 4.39 26.97 2.79
N PRO A 567 3.91 28.20 2.50
CA PRO A 567 4.23 29.38 3.29
C PRO A 567 3.81 29.21 4.74
N GLY A 568 4.72 29.58 5.66
CA GLY A 568 4.44 29.46 7.09
C GLY A 568 4.19 28.02 7.54
N GLN A 569 4.69 27.02 6.83
CA GLN A 569 4.77 25.65 7.36
C GLN A 569 5.45 25.68 8.74
N TRP A 570 4.92 24.88 9.68
CA TRP A 570 5.44 24.62 11.04
C TRP A 570 6.62 25.49 11.48
N GLU A 571 7.80 25.16 10.96
CA GLU A 571 8.93 26.06 10.72
C GLU A 571 9.44 25.79 9.30
N GLU A 572 9.96 26.80 8.63
CA GLU A 572 10.59 26.60 7.32
C GLU A 572 11.70 25.56 7.43
N GLY A 573 11.51 24.44 6.72
CA GLY A 573 12.44 23.30 6.71
C GLY A 573 12.13 22.17 7.72
N ALA A 574 11.27 22.35 8.73
CA ALA A 574 11.03 21.29 9.72
C ALA A 574 10.33 20.04 9.14
N LEU A 575 9.40 20.24 8.19
CA LEU A 575 8.81 19.11 7.46
C LEU A 575 9.83 18.43 6.57
N ARG A 576 10.57 19.20 5.77
CA ARG A 576 11.67 18.68 4.95
C ARG A 576 12.64 17.84 5.79
N TRP A 577 12.99 18.32 6.97
CA TRP A 577 13.85 17.60 7.90
C TRP A 577 13.29 16.23 8.27
N CYS A 578 12.01 16.15 8.68
CA CYS A 578 11.38 14.86 8.99
C CYS A 578 11.23 13.98 7.74
N PHE A 579 10.92 14.59 6.60
CA PHE A 579 10.82 13.93 5.30
C PHE A 579 12.11 13.18 4.94
N TYR A 580 13.26 13.82 5.20
CA TYR A 580 14.59 13.27 4.97
C TYR A 580 15.01 12.28 6.08
N ALA A 581 14.70 12.61 7.33
CA ALA A 581 15.17 11.84 8.47
C ALA A 581 14.38 10.53 8.67
N HIS A 582 13.11 10.47 8.28
CA HIS A 582 12.28 9.30 8.50
C HIS A 582 12.57 8.20 7.47
N ASN A 583 13.06 7.04 7.93
CA ASN A 583 13.45 5.91 7.10
C ASN A 583 12.82 4.61 7.62
N ILE A 584 12.48 3.71 6.70
CA ILE A 584 12.07 2.33 7.03
C ILE A 584 13.31 1.44 7.09
N LEU A 585 13.57 0.89 8.28
CA LEU A 585 14.46 -0.26 8.45
C LEU A 585 13.58 -1.53 8.43
N GLY A 586 13.67 -2.29 7.35
CA GLY A 586 12.80 -3.43 7.05
C GLY A 586 12.97 -3.87 5.60
N ASP A 587 12.04 -4.69 5.12
CA ASP A 587 11.92 -5.08 3.72
C ASP A 587 10.81 -4.26 3.05
N PRO A 588 11.09 -3.51 1.95
CA PRO A 588 10.09 -2.63 1.33
C PRO A 588 8.87 -3.39 0.77
N ALA A 589 9.04 -4.65 0.37
CA ALA A 589 7.96 -5.48 -0.18
C ALA A 589 7.20 -6.27 0.91
N MET A 590 7.59 -6.12 2.17
CA MET A 590 6.93 -6.79 3.28
C MET A 590 5.51 -6.25 3.45
N MET A 591 4.53 -7.15 3.44
CA MET A 591 3.16 -6.80 3.78
C MET A 591 3.05 -6.38 5.24
N ILE A 592 2.22 -5.39 5.52
CA ILE A 592 1.70 -5.04 6.84
C ILE A 592 0.30 -5.62 6.93
N TYR A 593 0.04 -6.41 7.97
CA TYR A 593 -1.34 -6.80 8.24
C TYR A 593 -2.08 -5.65 8.90
N ALA A 594 -3.09 -5.17 8.20
CA ALA A 594 -4.14 -4.31 8.71
C ALA A 594 -5.47 -5.03 8.46
N ASP A 595 -6.48 -4.83 9.30
CA ASP A 595 -7.84 -5.44 9.21
C ASP A 595 -8.58 -5.23 7.86
N ASN A 596 -7.94 -4.57 6.89
CA ASN A 596 -8.44 -4.29 5.55
C ASN A 596 -7.95 -5.26 4.49
N LEU A 597 -7.18 -6.28 4.84
CA LEU A 597 -6.69 -7.23 3.85
C LEU A 597 -7.83 -8.09 3.31
N PRO A 598 -8.02 -8.18 1.97
CA PRO A 598 -9.02 -9.07 1.40
C PRO A 598 -8.85 -10.48 1.96
N ALA A 599 -9.93 -11.03 2.53
CA ALA A 599 -9.98 -12.34 3.15
C ALA A 599 -11.16 -13.12 2.56
N ILE A 600 -10.89 -13.92 1.54
CA ILE A 600 -11.90 -14.78 0.92
C ILE A 600 -12.09 -16.03 1.78
N ASN A 601 -13.34 -16.41 1.98
CA ASN A 601 -13.71 -17.65 2.63
C ASN A 601 -14.65 -18.45 1.76
N VAL A 602 -14.49 -19.77 1.78
CA VAL A 602 -15.28 -20.69 0.95
C VAL A 602 -15.86 -21.79 1.82
N ASN A 603 -17.14 -22.10 1.62
CA ASN A 603 -17.88 -23.12 2.34
C ASN A 603 -18.86 -23.83 1.38
N PRO A 604 -18.89 -25.17 1.31
CA PRO A 604 -18.01 -26.11 2.00
C PRO A 604 -16.56 -26.05 1.48
N ASN A 605 -15.60 -26.50 2.29
CA ASN A 605 -14.18 -26.56 1.95
C ASN A 605 -13.75 -27.93 1.36
N GLU A 606 -14.67 -28.90 1.31
CA GLU A 606 -14.56 -30.17 0.61
C GLU A 606 -15.97 -30.64 0.18
N ILE A 607 -16.06 -31.39 -0.92
CA ILE A 607 -17.30 -31.96 -1.43
C ILE A 607 -17.12 -33.47 -1.56
N SER A 608 -18.01 -34.25 -0.94
CA SER A 608 -18.02 -35.71 -1.03
C SER A 608 -19.44 -36.19 -1.31
N LEU A 609 -19.63 -36.96 -2.37
CA LEU A 609 -20.93 -37.36 -2.90
C LEU A 609 -20.97 -38.84 -3.23
N GLU A 610 -22.15 -39.43 -3.08
CA GLU A 610 -22.52 -40.76 -3.56
C GLU A 610 -23.78 -40.59 -4.42
N MET A 611 -23.72 -41.01 -5.69
CA MET A 611 -24.81 -40.82 -6.67
C MET A 611 -24.97 -42.06 -7.55
N GLU A 612 -26.18 -42.31 -8.03
CA GLU A 612 -26.42 -43.35 -9.03
C GLU A 612 -26.11 -42.85 -10.45
N THR A 613 -25.85 -43.77 -11.38
CA THR A 613 -25.74 -43.44 -12.81
C THR A 613 -27.02 -42.78 -13.34
N GLY A 614 -26.91 -41.64 -14.02
CA GLY A 614 -28.05 -40.92 -14.61
C GLY A 614 -28.62 -39.78 -13.76
N GLU A 615 -28.09 -39.55 -12.56
CA GLU A 615 -28.50 -38.48 -11.66
C GLU A 615 -27.85 -37.13 -11.96
N THR A 616 -28.46 -36.07 -11.44
CA THR A 616 -27.90 -34.72 -11.43
C THR A 616 -28.21 -34.07 -10.10
N LEU A 617 -27.18 -33.51 -9.46
CA LEU A 617 -27.28 -32.85 -8.17
C LEU A 617 -26.63 -31.46 -8.24
N THR A 618 -27.22 -30.50 -7.54
CA THR A 618 -26.68 -29.14 -7.37
C THR A 618 -26.29 -28.91 -5.92
N ILE A 619 -25.13 -28.28 -5.72
CA ILE A 619 -24.54 -27.99 -4.41
C ILE A 619 -24.27 -26.49 -4.33
N ASP A 620 -24.67 -25.88 -3.22
CA ASP A 620 -24.40 -24.47 -2.95
C ASP A 620 -22.98 -24.30 -2.40
N LEU A 621 -22.20 -23.46 -3.08
CA LEU A 621 -20.90 -23.00 -2.67
C LEU A 621 -21.00 -21.54 -2.22
N GLU A 622 -20.88 -21.30 -0.92
CA GLU A 622 -20.83 -19.96 -0.33
C GLU A 622 -19.41 -19.40 -0.44
N ILE A 623 -19.28 -18.23 -1.06
CA ILE A 623 -18.05 -17.45 -1.08
C ILE A 623 -18.30 -16.13 -0.36
N THR A 624 -17.54 -15.87 0.70
CA THR A 624 -17.68 -14.69 1.54
C THR A 624 -16.41 -13.86 1.53
N ASN A 625 -16.56 -12.54 1.37
CA ASN A 625 -15.52 -11.58 1.66
C ASN A 625 -15.61 -11.14 3.13
N ARG A 626 -14.64 -11.56 3.95
CA ARG A 626 -14.61 -11.25 5.39
C ARG A 626 -13.83 -9.99 5.75
N ALA A 627 -13.35 -9.25 4.75
CA ALA A 627 -12.43 -8.14 4.92
C ALA A 627 -13.04 -6.76 4.69
N GLY A 628 -12.24 -5.71 4.97
CA GLY A 628 -12.55 -4.31 4.71
C GLY A 628 -12.35 -3.83 3.25
N GLN A 629 -11.81 -4.65 2.34
CA GLN A 629 -11.63 -4.32 0.91
C GLN A 629 -12.40 -5.27 -0.01
N SER A 630 -12.66 -4.85 -1.25
CA SER A 630 -13.34 -5.69 -2.25
C SER A 630 -12.45 -6.84 -2.74
N ILE A 631 -13.04 -8.01 -3.00
CA ILE A 631 -12.34 -9.19 -3.55
C ILE A 631 -12.92 -9.55 -4.90
N SER A 632 -12.08 -9.76 -5.90
CA SER A 632 -12.49 -10.37 -7.17
C SER A 632 -12.12 -11.84 -7.20
N PHE A 633 -12.99 -12.71 -7.72
CA PHE A 633 -12.71 -14.14 -7.85
C PHE A 633 -13.37 -14.78 -9.08
N TYR A 634 -12.90 -15.96 -9.46
CA TYR A 634 -13.52 -16.86 -10.45
C TYR A 634 -13.16 -18.33 -10.18
N LEU A 635 -13.97 -19.28 -10.65
CA LEU A 635 -13.72 -20.72 -10.49
C LEU A 635 -13.02 -21.34 -11.71
N THR A 636 -12.20 -22.35 -11.45
CA THR A 636 -11.67 -23.31 -12.45
C THR A 636 -11.66 -24.72 -11.84
N ALA A 637 -11.54 -25.77 -12.64
CA ALA A 637 -11.37 -27.13 -12.11
C ALA A 637 -10.30 -27.94 -12.84
N GLU A 638 -9.73 -28.93 -12.17
CA GLU A 638 -8.74 -29.87 -12.71
C GLU A 638 -8.95 -31.29 -12.16
N GLU A 639 -8.54 -32.31 -12.92
CA GLU A 639 -8.45 -33.68 -12.43
C GLU A 639 -7.04 -33.96 -11.87
N PRO A 640 -6.90 -34.66 -10.73
CA PRO A 640 -5.60 -34.99 -10.18
C PRO A 640 -4.81 -35.91 -11.14
N ALA A 641 -3.53 -35.60 -11.33
CA ALA A 641 -2.65 -36.35 -12.23
C ALA A 641 -2.62 -37.85 -11.89
N LYS A 642 -2.88 -38.71 -12.88
CA LYS A 642 -2.69 -40.16 -12.73
C LYS A 642 -1.20 -40.45 -12.56
N ASN A 643 -0.77 -40.82 -11.36
CA ASN A 643 0.60 -41.26 -11.11
C ASN A 643 0.91 -42.55 -11.90
N GLY A 644 1.38 -42.38 -13.13
CA GLY A 644 1.88 -43.43 -14.02
C GLY A 644 3.06 -42.88 -14.81
N ALA A 645 4.15 -43.62 -14.82
CA ALA A 645 5.45 -43.21 -15.39
C ALA A 645 5.36 -42.68 -16.84
N ASP A 646 5.98 -41.52 -17.08
CA ASP A 646 7.18 -41.33 -17.93
C ASP A 646 7.18 -40.02 -18.74
N ASN A 647 8.37 -39.44 -18.88
CA ASN A 647 8.82 -38.43 -19.85
C ASN A 647 8.34 -36.96 -19.72
N GLY A 648 8.97 -36.23 -18.78
CA GLY A 648 9.87 -35.11 -19.13
C GLY A 648 9.40 -33.91 -19.96
N GLU A 649 8.11 -33.78 -20.29
CA GLU A 649 7.52 -32.56 -20.81
C GLU A 649 6.60 -31.98 -19.72
N LYS A 650 6.80 -30.70 -19.37
CA LYS A 650 5.86 -29.98 -18.51
C LYS A 650 4.52 -29.95 -19.23
N GLU A 651 3.58 -30.79 -18.81
CA GLU A 651 2.19 -30.64 -19.21
C GLU A 651 1.74 -29.24 -18.79
N ASN A 652 1.41 -28.41 -19.78
CA ASN A 652 0.66 -27.19 -19.56
C ASN A 652 -0.70 -27.62 -19.00
N THR A 653 -0.95 -27.40 -17.72
CA THR A 653 -2.28 -27.49 -17.12
C THR A 653 -3.17 -26.48 -17.83
N VAL A 654 -4.00 -26.98 -18.74
CA VAL A 654 -5.06 -26.18 -19.37
C VAL A 654 -6.15 -26.03 -18.32
N SER A 655 -6.38 -24.81 -17.84
CA SER A 655 -7.56 -24.50 -17.02
C SER A 655 -8.83 -24.85 -17.81
N ILE A 656 -9.52 -25.92 -17.42
CA ILE A 656 -10.73 -26.40 -18.11
C ILE A 656 -11.95 -25.78 -17.44
N LYS A 657 -12.83 -25.16 -18.23
CA LYS A 657 -14.08 -24.55 -17.74
C LYS A 657 -15.15 -25.59 -17.36
N ASN A 658 -14.98 -26.88 -17.71
CA ASN A 658 -15.88 -27.97 -17.31
C ASN A 658 -15.16 -29.33 -17.33
N ILE A 659 -15.29 -30.10 -16.25
CA ILE A 659 -14.96 -31.54 -16.20
C ILE A 659 -16.24 -32.30 -16.60
N GLU A 660 -16.12 -33.47 -17.23
CA GLU A 660 -17.26 -34.19 -17.82
C GLU A 660 -18.47 -34.35 -16.87
N TRP A 661 -18.22 -34.59 -15.59
CA TRP A 661 -19.24 -34.82 -14.56
C TRP A 661 -19.39 -33.66 -13.55
N LEU A 662 -18.62 -32.57 -13.68
CA LEU A 662 -18.61 -31.43 -12.75
C LEU A 662 -18.59 -30.10 -13.51
N SER A 663 -19.63 -29.28 -13.31
CA SER A 663 -19.83 -28.02 -14.02
C SER A 663 -20.29 -26.89 -13.10
N PHE A 664 -19.97 -25.65 -13.46
CA PHE A 664 -20.31 -24.43 -12.74
C PHE A 664 -20.27 -23.24 -13.70
N ASP A 665 -21.02 -22.18 -13.40
CA ASP A 665 -20.96 -20.94 -14.16
C ASP A 665 -20.35 -19.83 -13.30
N THR A 666 -19.15 -19.40 -13.67
CA THR A 666 -18.52 -18.25 -13.03
C THR A 666 -17.82 -17.37 -14.06
N ASP A 667 -18.25 -16.12 -14.11
CA ASP A 667 -17.47 -15.02 -14.64
C ASP A 667 -16.74 -14.29 -13.49
N PRO A 668 -15.65 -13.55 -13.77
CA PRO A 668 -14.97 -12.74 -12.76
C PRO A 668 -15.96 -11.86 -11.98
N THR A 669 -16.07 -12.12 -10.69
CA THR A 669 -17.07 -11.51 -9.80
C THR A 669 -16.38 -10.76 -8.68
N THR A 670 -16.85 -9.56 -8.34
CA THR A 670 -16.30 -8.74 -7.24
C THR A 670 -17.27 -8.65 -6.07
N LEU A 671 -16.82 -9.06 -4.87
CA LEU A 671 -17.53 -8.95 -3.60
C LEU A 671 -17.06 -7.74 -2.82
N GLN A 672 -17.99 -6.88 -2.39
CA GLN A 672 -17.73 -5.80 -1.44
C GLN A 672 -17.47 -6.36 -0.03
N PRO A 673 -16.88 -5.56 0.88
CA PRO A 673 -16.68 -5.94 2.28
C PRO A 673 -17.93 -6.53 2.95
N GLY A 674 -17.78 -7.69 3.59
CA GLY A 674 -18.86 -8.39 4.29
C GLY A 674 -19.91 -9.04 3.39
N GLN A 675 -19.75 -9.00 2.06
CA GLN A 675 -20.68 -9.67 1.15
C GLN A 675 -20.41 -11.17 1.03
N THR A 676 -21.50 -11.92 0.93
CA THR A 676 -21.52 -13.34 0.62
C THR A 676 -22.30 -13.54 -0.68
N ILE A 677 -21.80 -14.43 -1.53
CA ILE A 677 -22.51 -14.94 -2.69
C ILE A 677 -22.61 -16.47 -2.59
N GLU A 678 -23.75 -17.00 -3.02
CA GLU A 678 -23.98 -18.43 -3.19
C GLU A 678 -23.86 -18.76 -4.68
N MET A 679 -23.12 -19.82 -5.00
CA MET A 679 -22.93 -20.30 -6.36
C MET A 679 -23.33 -21.77 -6.47
N GLU A 680 -24.00 -22.13 -7.55
CA GLU A 680 -24.44 -23.49 -7.82
C GLU A 680 -23.35 -24.29 -8.54
N ILE A 681 -22.92 -25.40 -7.92
CA ILE A 681 -22.04 -26.40 -8.52
C ILE A 681 -22.90 -27.60 -8.93
N THR A 682 -22.86 -27.97 -10.21
CA THR A 682 -23.66 -29.09 -10.74
C THR A 682 -22.80 -30.31 -10.99
N VAL A 683 -23.18 -31.43 -10.37
CA VAL A 683 -22.62 -32.77 -10.58
C VAL A 683 -23.60 -33.59 -11.40
N ASN A 684 -23.14 -34.15 -12.52
CA ASN A 684 -23.99 -34.89 -13.46
C ASN A 684 -23.36 -36.24 -13.81
N THR A 685 -24.07 -37.33 -13.49
CA THR A 685 -23.59 -38.70 -13.69
C THR A 685 -24.11 -39.35 -14.98
N THR A 686 -24.83 -38.61 -15.85
CA THR A 686 -25.48 -39.18 -17.07
C THR A 686 -24.49 -39.70 -18.11
N SER A 687 -23.26 -39.21 -18.13
CA SER A 687 -22.22 -39.59 -19.09
C SER A 687 -21.05 -40.35 -18.48
N VAL A 688 -21.12 -40.72 -17.19
CA VAL A 688 -20.05 -41.45 -16.49
C VAL A 688 -20.54 -42.80 -15.96
N SER A 689 -19.67 -43.80 -16.04
CA SER A 689 -19.92 -45.16 -15.54
C SER A 689 -19.80 -45.24 -14.02
N ALA A 690 -20.31 -46.32 -13.42
CA ALA A 690 -20.05 -46.62 -12.01
C ALA A 690 -18.54 -46.66 -11.71
N GLY A 691 -18.12 -46.04 -10.61
CA GLY A 691 -16.72 -45.89 -10.26
C GLY A 691 -16.46 -44.67 -9.36
N ASN A 692 -15.18 -44.48 -9.01
CA ASN A 692 -14.74 -43.36 -8.18
C ASN A 692 -14.09 -42.26 -9.03
N TYR A 693 -14.55 -41.03 -8.84
CA TYR A 693 -14.10 -39.85 -9.55
C TYR A 693 -13.58 -38.81 -8.55
N ASN A 694 -12.51 -38.11 -8.92
CA ASN A 694 -11.92 -37.07 -8.09
C ASN A 694 -11.58 -35.86 -8.96
N ALA A 695 -11.82 -34.66 -8.44
CA ALA A 695 -11.46 -33.40 -9.06
C ALA A 695 -11.07 -32.38 -7.97
N ASN A 696 -10.38 -31.33 -8.38
CA ASN A 696 -10.13 -30.15 -7.57
C ASN A 696 -10.93 -28.99 -8.18
N LEU A 697 -11.84 -28.40 -7.39
CA LEU A 697 -12.44 -27.12 -7.71
C LEU A 697 -11.56 -26.00 -7.13
N ILE A 698 -11.13 -25.06 -7.95
CA ILE A 698 -10.16 -24.02 -7.59
C ILE A 698 -10.84 -22.65 -7.63
N VAL A 699 -10.90 -21.97 -6.49
CA VAL A 699 -11.30 -20.56 -6.39
C VAL A 699 -10.07 -19.69 -6.59
N ASN A 700 -9.96 -19.04 -7.74
CA ASN A 700 -8.92 -18.06 -8.02
C ASN A 700 -9.40 -16.69 -7.54
N SER A 701 -8.64 -16.02 -6.68
CA SER A 701 -9.07 -14.77 -6.08
C SER A 701 -7.98 -13.69 -6.08
N SER A 702 -8.40 -12.44 -5.89
CA SER A 702 -7.52 -11.31 -5.62
C SER A 702 -7.14 -11.19 -4.14
N ASP A 703 -7.44 -12.20 -3.32
CA ASP A 703 -6.92 -12.31 -1.96
C ASP A 703 -5.43 -12.66 -2.05
N ASN A 704 -4.57 -11.78 -1.56
CA ASN A 704 -3.11 -11.97 -1.60
C ASN A 704 -2.65 -13.17 -0.73
N PHE A 705 -3.45 -13.63 0.22
CA PHE A 705 -3.15 -14.77 1.10
C PHE A 705 -3.72 -16.08 0.62
N ALA A 706 -4.85 -16.02 -0.07
CA ALA A 706 -5.52 -17.17 -0.66
C ALA A 706 -5.81 -16.91 -2.16
N PRO A 707 -4.77 -16.65 -2.98
CA PRO A 707 -4.96 -16.37 -4.40
C PRO A 707 -5.56 -17.58 -5.13
N GLN A 708 -5.38 -18.78 -4.57
CA GLN A 708 -6.07 -19.99 -4.95
C GLN A 708 -6.52 -20.77 -3.70
N ILE A 709 -7.80 -21.12 -3.63
CA ILE A 709 -8.34 -22.08 -2.67
C ILE A 709 -8.75 -23.34 -3.43
N ILE A 710 -8.20 -24.49 -3.02
CA ILE A 710 -8.51 -25.80 -3.61
C ILE A 710 -9.55 -26.49 -2.74
N ILE A 711 -10.66 -26.89 -3.36
CA ILE A 711 -11.76 -27.64 -2.78
C ILE A 711 -11.74 -29.04 -3.40
N PRO A 712 -11.33 -30.07 -2.66
CA PRO A 712 -11.37 -31.45 -3.14
C PRO A 712 -12.81 -31.88 -3.37
N VAL A 713 -13.09 -32.45 -4.54
CA VAL A 713 -14.39 -33.04 -4.90
C VAL A 713 -14.19 -34.53 -5.13
N SER A 714 -14.83 -35.35 -4.29
CA SER A 714 -14.88 -36.81 -4.44
C SER A 714 -16.31 -37.27 -4.75
N LEU A 715 -16.44 -38.14 -5.75
CA LEU A 715 -17.72 -38.68 -6.21
C LEU A 715 -17.59 -40.20 -6.35
N GLU A 716 -18.44 -40.92 -5.63
CA GLU A 716 -18.69 -42.35 -5.82
C GLU A 716 -19.96 -42.51 -6.66
N VAL A 717 -19.82 -43.09 -7.86
CA VAL A 717 -20.96 -43.42 -8.72
C VAL A 717 -21.28 -44.89 -8.57
N THR A 718 -22.47 -45.20 -8.06
CA THR A 718 -23.00 -46.57 -8.02
C THR A 718 -23.80 -46.84 -9.28
N SER A 719 -23.84 -48.11 -9.71
CA SER A 719 -24.79 -48.52 -10.74
C SER A 719 -26.19 -48.39 -10.16
N ALA A 720 -27.12 -47.75 -10.89
CA ALA A 720 -28.54 -47.82 -10.54
C ALA A 720 -28.93 -49.30 -10.35
N ASP A 721 -29.71 -49.62 -9.31
CA ASP A 721 -30.15 -50.99 -9.04
C ASP A 721 -30.93 -51.52 -10.26
N ILE A 722 -30.31 -52.40 -11.03
CA ILE A 722 -30.94 -53.09 -12.15
C ILE A 722 -32.00 -54.02 -11.55
N LEU A 723 -33.28 -53.69 -11.75
CA LEU A 723 -34.38 -54.62 -11.47
C LEU A 723 -34.40 -55.69 -12.57
N LEU A 724 -33.59 -56.74 -12.39
CA LEU A 724 -33.50 -57.86 -13.34
C LEU A 724 -34.89 -58.42 -13.62
N GLY A 725 -35.26 -58.40 -14.89
CA GLY A 725 -36.55 -58.81 -15.42
C GLY A 725 -37.52 -57.67 -15.75
N ASP A 726 -37.33 -56.44 -15.26
CA ASP A 726 -38.17 -55.29 -15.66
C ASP A 726 -37.78 -54.79 -17.05
N ALA A 727 -38.15 -55.57 -18.06
CA ALA A 727 -37.84 -55.30 -19.45
C ALA A 727 -38.54 -54.06 -19.99
N ASN A 728 -39.66 -53.65 -19.39
CA ASN A 728 -40.47 -52.53 -19.85
C ASN A 728 -40.13 -51.19 -19.17
N CYS A 729 -39.21 -51.20 -18.19
CA CYS A 729 -38.69 -50.04 -17.46
C CYS A 729 -39.74 -49.32 -16.61
N ASP A 730 -40.77 -50.00 -16.13
CA ASP A 730 -41.82 -49.38 -15.29
C ASP A 730 -41.57 -49.52 -13.78
N ASN A 731 -40.43 -50.10 -13.40
CA ASN A 731 -40.03 -50.45 -12.04
C ASN A 731 -40.96 -51.47 -11.35
N GLU A 732 -41.81 -52.20 -12.10
CA GLU A 732 -42.68 -53.25 -11.59
C GLU A 732 -42.42 -54.58 -12.31
N LEU A 733 -41.70 -55.51 -11.69
CA LEU A 733 -41.49 -56.84 -12.29
C LEU A 733 -42.80 -57.64 -12.38
N ASN A 734 -43.37 -57.76 -13.57
CA ASN A 734 -44.65 -58.43 -13.77
C ASN A 734 -44.78 -59.05 -15.19
N ILE A 735 -45.92 -59.68 -15.47
CA ILE A 735 -46.13 -60.40 -16.74
C ILE A 735 -45.98 -59.50 -17.99
N GLN A 736 -46.13 -58.18 -17.83
CA GLN A 736 -45.96 -57.21 -18.90
C GLN A 736 -44.51 -57.12 -19.38
N ASP A 737 -43.53 -57.44 -18.53
CA ASP A 737 -42.11 -57.53 -18.90
C ASP A 737 -41.82 -58.73 -19.78
N ALA A 738 -42.32 -59.90 -19.40
CA ALA A 738 -42.23 -61.10 -20.22
C ALA A 738 -42.86 -60.89 -21.60
N VAL A 739 -43.98 -60.15 -21.68
CA VAL A 739 -44.59 -59.76 -22.96
C VAL A 739 -43.67 -58.83 -23.77
N THR A 740 -42.99 -57.90 -23.09
CA THR A 740 -42.04 -56.97 -23.71
C THR A 740 -40.81 -57.70 -24.26
N ILE A 741 -40.24 -58.64 -23.51
CA ILE A 741 -39.16 -59.53 -23.97
C ILE A 741 -39.61 -60.38 -25.17
N VAL A 742 -40.82 -60.95 -25.13
CA VAL A 742 -41.37 -61.73 -26.26
C VAL A 742 -41.48 -60.90 -27.53
N ASN A 743 -41.97 -59.66 -27.43
CA ASN A 743 -42.09 -58.77 -28.59
C ASN A 743 -40.71 -58.46 -29.18
N TYR A 744 -39.71 -58.19 -28.33
CA TYR A 744 -38.33 -57.97 -28.75
C TYR A 744 -37.75 -59.20 -29.49
N ILE A 745 -37.90 -60.41 -28.92
CA ILE A 745 -37.43 -61.68 -29.54
C ILE A 745 -38.12 -61.94 -30.88
N MET A 746 -39.39 -61.57 -31.02
CA MET A 746 -40.14 -61.69 -32.28
C MET A 746 -39.72 -60.68 -33.35
N GLY A 747 -38.82 -59.76 -33.03
CA GLY A 747 -38.27 -58.75 -33.93
C GLY A 747 -39.08 -57.45 -33.98
N ASP A 748 -40.00 -57.24 -33.03
CA ASP A 748 -40.63 -55.95 -32.81
C ASP A 748 -39.70 -55.03 -31.97
N ASP A 749 -39.94 -53.73 -32.00
CA ASP A 749 -39.18 -52.71 -31.25
C ASP A 749 -40.06 -52.14 -30.12
N PRO A 750 -40.22 -52.88 -28.99
CA PRO A 750 -41.02 -52.41 -27.88
C PRO A 750 -40.37 -51.17 -27.24
N GLN A 751 -41.18 -50.17 -26.90
CA GLN A 751 -40.71 -48.95 -26.25
C GLN A 751 -41.70 -48.58 -25.12
N PRO A 752 -41.23 -48.36 -23.87
CA PRO A 752 -39.83 -48.44 -23.43
C PRO A 752 -39.29 -49.89 -23.41
N PHE A 753 -37.98 -50.04 -23.54
CA PHE A 753 -37.31 -51.33 -23.40
C PHE A 753 -35.92 -51.17 -22.76
N CYS A 754 -35.72 -51.81 -21.60
CA CYS A 754 -34.48 -51.78 -20.84
C CYS A 754 -33.69 -53.04 -21.13
N PHE A 755 -32.74 -52.96 -22.07
CA PHE A 755 -31.96 -54.11 -22.52
C PHE A 755 -31.19 -54.77 -21.36
N GLU A 756 -30.58 -53.98 -20.46
CA GLU A 756 -29.81 -54.51 -19.33
C GLU A 756 -30.70 -55.18 -18.27
N ASN A 757 -31.94 -54.72 -18.09
CA ASN A 757 -32.92 -55.38 -17.22
C ASN A 757 -33.46 -56.66 -17.86
N ALA A 758 -33.63 -56.67 -19.19
CA ALA A 758 -34.14 -57.79 -19.95
C ALA A 758 -33.09 -58.91 -20.15
N ASP A 759 -31.78 -58.61 -20.11
CA ASP A 759 -30.68 -59.58 -20.19
C ASP A 759 -30.41 -60.20 -18.82
N ILE A 760 -31.37 -60.99 -18.35
CA ILE A 760 -31.41 -61.49 -16.96
C ILE A 760 -30.25 -62.42 -16.68
N ILE A 761 -29.77 -63.15 -17.69
CA ILE A 761 -28.62 -64.06 -17.55
C ILE A 761 -27.27 -63.39 -17.89
N ALA A 762 -27.30 -62.09 -18.23
CA ALA A 762 -26.14 -61.22 -18.48
C ALA A 762 -25.16 -61.77 -19.53
N ASP A 763 -25.69 -62.35 -20.62
CA ASP A 763 -24.88 -62.91 -21.69
C ASP A 763 -24.75 -62.00 -22.93
N GLY A 764 -25.40 -60.84 -22.90
CA GLY A 764 -25.41 -59.82 -23.93
C GLY A 764 -26.41 -60.08 -25.06
N VAL A 765 -27.31 -61.07 -24.93
CA VAL A 765 -28.29 -61.43 -25.96
C VAL A 765 -29.66 -61.70 -25.34
N ILE A 766 -30.67 -60.87 -25.67
CA ILE A 766 -32.05 -61.14 -25.25
C ILE A 766 -32.64 -62.30 -26.06
N ASP A 767 -32.82 -63.44 -25.42
CA ASP A 767 -33.41 -64.62 -26.05
C ASP A 767 -34.41 -65.38 -25.14
N LEU A 768 -34.78 -66.60 -25.56
CA LEU A 768 -35.75 -67.40 -24.85
C LEU A 768 -35.30 -67.76 -23.41
N PHE A 769 -33.99 -67.79 -23.15
CA PHE A 769 -33.46 -68.06 -21.82
C PHE A 769 -33.71 -66.91 -20.85
N ASP A 770 -33.61 -65.65 -21.30
CA ASP A 770 -34.02 -64.49 -20.52
C ASP A 770 -35.51 -64.52 -20.24
N LEU A 771 -36.35 -64.77 -21.25
CA LEU A 771 -37.79 -64.88 -21.05
C LEU A 771 -38.17 -65.95 -20.02
N ILE A 772 -37.49 -67.10 -20.03
CA ILE A 772 -37.74 -68.17 -19.07
C ILE A 772 -37.30 -67.73 -17.67
N ALA A 773 -36.15 -67.08 -17.55
CA ALA A 773 -35.66 -66.55 -16.28
C ALA A 773 -36.63 -65.49 -15.73
N ASP A 774 -37.12 -64.60 -16.58
CA ASP A 774 -38.08 -63.55 -16.24
C ASP A 774 -39.38 -64.11 -15.67
N ILE A 775 -40.00 -65.03 -16.40
CA ILE A 775 -41.23 -65.72 -15.97
C ILE A 775 -41.00 -66.47 -14.67
N GLN A 776 -39.82 -67.07 -14.48
CA GLN A 776 -39.51 -67.78 -13.24
C GLN A 776 -39.42 -66.82 -12.05
N ILE A 777 -38.77 -65.65 -12.21
CA ILE A 777 -38.70 -64.64 -11.16
C ILE A 777 -40.10 -64.10 -10.83
N ILE A 778 -40.93 -63.82 -11.84
CA ILE A 778 -42.32 -63.34 -11.66
C ILE A 778 -43.16 -64.38 -10.88
N LEU A 779 -43.05 -65.66 -11.23
CA LEU A 779 -43.82 -66.74 -10.58
C LEU A 779 -43.36 -67.07 -9.16
N GLU A 780 -42.13 -66.72 -8.79
CA GLU A 780 -41.59 -66.91 -7.43
C GLU A 780 -42.00 -65.76 -6.48
N GLN A 781 -42.58 -64.67 -6.99
CA GLN A 781 -43.08 -63.52 -6.22
C GLN A 781 -44.58 -63.58 -5.86
N GLU A 782 -45.36 -64.53 -6.40
CA GLU A 782 -46.74 -64.88 -5.98
C GLU A 782 -46.78 -65.94 -4.87
#